data_AF-A0A927YKE4-F1
#
_entry.id   AF-A0A927YKE4-F1
#
_cell.length_a   1.000
_cell.length_b   1.000
_cell.length_c   1.000
_cell.angle_alpha   90.00
_cell.angle_beta   90.00
_cell.angle_gamma   90.00
#
_symmetry.space_group_name_H-M   'P 1'
#
loop_
_entity.id
_entity.type
_entity.pdbx_description
1 polymer ?
#
loop_
_entity_poly.entity_id
_entity_poly.type
_entity_poly.pdbx_seq_one_letter_code
_entity_poly.pdbx_strand_id
1 'polypeptide(L)'
;MKKKVFGVGIQVLIQIACLFPWIWIGNDKFNAITYLWHGLAGKVPSGEDTATLFVSSGIILLMQILSLVQIVMILKKRYIRVLDVIIATGSVVVMMGAGNLLPQGGFFDAHIEKADMGYQAVLIFYSAVLMLLCAVSFFGNYLFEVWKDTMAQYHTMKKEQKEYEEARRRRLYFPGKYDKTFFRMLFKLFRKNKRDFILFAVSSALCLSMVFAGVGMAEMLMPYEKVGNYMNGHGIYSIIWGFVGVSGVMTALLVTLNLLSYLQKRMRDYNMLLSLGMRERTMHKAVFAEVFGCMGATLVGAFGIGGILLVIIRHIFAGKPEIAGNLGHAGIITVLGSLAFAIGVFMVAIAIVRDFLFVSSSALKKQFVQGAEKMPGKKRIFVAVLGLYIVFLSVVRMHAVAYGEQIYHFFMLALGLYLILRNALAIWLLAKRKKEGQSYYNKLLLRNRWYYRFKTNTRVTVFCMMVPVVIMVIYGKSFFPSMLHQSEKELFPYDFQVMIRQEEGETVQKIAEKYHGKAWILPAKRVTTAQNTPKPKNIMENILPQGQNIGISYSTYKQLCKAVGVEPKKVNLKKDGSNILLVYQQDVTAKMHPIDYYLYAANPYIHIGLPVLSCNGINREDLYPQRKIAAHQVKALTGAYLNGLQENLIVFHDEYFEKHRMDDADTNFLTGEKITSEEELSYVYPAPDTMALLTIPKEHQKEVRIALKEIEKAHPMEIEFDRDIKTVYDSGDSKGQHSAEHWLNRMVNLFTMAAMLVISFAALYLKVEGEVQEKKERSDFLENIGMRKKDRVSLLKKEFFIYIWIPLAAGGILGVWMTWVVWQLRDYTTKQCLQYAKPLGITAVIVYGIWILGVKMMEYFVVKKVEGGKEA
;
A
#
# COMPACT_ATOMS: atom_id res chain seq x y z
N MET A 1 2.26 -28.43 -35.51
CA MET A 1 0.93 -28.91 -35.11
C MET A 1 0.51 -28.39 -33.73
N LYS A 2 1.31 -28.59 -32.66
CA LYS A 2 0.99 -28.17 -31.28
C LYS A 2 0.62 -26.67 -31.08
N LYS A 3 1.33 -25.73 -31.73
CA LYS A 3 1.00 -24.27 -31.66
C LYS A 3 -0.39 -23.95 -32.23
N LYS A 4 -0.80 -24.61 -33.32
CA LYS A 4 -2.11 -24.39 -33.96
C LYS A 4 -3.25 -24.89 -33.07
N VAL A 5 -3.11 -26.10 -32.54
CA VAL A 5 -4.12 -26.72 -31.66
C VAL A 5 -4.31 -25.89 -30.39
N PHE A 6 -3.20 -25.43 -29.79
CA PHE A 6 -3.24 -24.54 -28.63
C PHE A 6 -3.91 -23.19 -28.93
N GLY A 7 -3.49 -22.51 -30.01
CA GLY A 7 -4.04 -21.21 -30.39
C GLY A 7 -5.53 -21.27 -30.76
N VAL A 8 -5.96 -22.29 -31.50
CA VAL A 8 -7.38 -22.48 -31.83
C VAL A 8 -8.18 -22.84 -30.58
N GLY A 9 -7.67 -23.73 -29.73
CA GLY A 9 -8.37 -24.16 -28.51
C GLY A 9 -8.69 -23.01 -27.55
N ILE A 10 -7.76 -22.07 -27.36
CA ILE A 10 -7.99 -20.90 -26.49
C ILE A 10 -9.00 -19.93 -27.11
N GLN A 11 -8.94 -19.69 -28.42
CA GLN A 11 -9.90 -18.81 -29.08
C GLN A 11 -11.32 -19.39 -29.09
N VAL A 12 -11.47 -20.72 -29.16
CA VAL A 12 -12.76 -21.40 -28.97
C VAL A 12 -13.29 -21.23 -27.54
N LEU A 13 -12.43 -21.28 -26.52
CA LEU A 13 -12.83 -20.98 -25.13
C LEU A 13 -13.28 -19.52 -24.96
N ILE A 14 -12.64 -18.58 -25.65
CA ILE A 14 -13.07 -17.16 -25.67
C ILE A 14 -14.46 -17.03 -26.30
N GLN A 15 -14.76 -17.78 -27.38
CA GLN A 15 -16.10 -17.80 -27.99
C GLN A 15 -17.17 -18.34 -27.04
N ILE A 16 -16.86 -19.44 -26.33
CA ILE A 16 -17.78 -20.03 -25.35
C ILE A 16 -18.04 -19.04 -24.21
N ALA A 17 -17.00 -18.34 -23.74
CA ALA A 17 -17.16 -17.28 -22.75
C ALA A 17 -18.05 -16.14 -23.29
N CYS A 18 -17.82 -15.64 -24.51
CA CYS A 18 -18.63 -14.59 -25.17
C CYS A 18 -20.15 -14.90 -25.23
N LEU A 19 -20.52 -16.18 -25.37
CA LEU A 19 -21.92 -16.60 -25.54
C LEU A 19 -22.66 -16.93 -24.23
N PHE A 20 -21.96 -16.91 -23.09
CA PHE A 20 -22.56 -17.22 -21.80
C PHE A 20 -23.60 -16.15 -21.41
N PRO A 21 -24.80 -16.51 -20.92
CA PRO A 21 -25.83 -15.55 -20.54
C PRO A 21 -25.57 -15.00 -19.13
N TRP A 22 -25.09 -13.77 -19.05
CA TRP A 22 -24.67 -13.12 -17.79
C TRP A 22 -25.40 -11.79 -17.51
N ILE A 23 -26.25 -11.31 -18.43
CA ILE A 23 -27.06 -10.10 -18.25
C ILE A 23 -28.42 -10.49 -17.70
N TRP A 24 -28.82 -9.92 -16.56
CA TRP A 24 -30.07 -10.25 -15.87
C TRP A 24 -30.94 -9.00 -15.86
N ILE A 25 -32.15 -9.08 -16.42
CA ILE A 25 -33.13 -7.98 -16.40
C ILE A 25 -34.44 -8.60 -15.94
N GLY A 26 -34.88 -8.27 -14.72
CA GLY A 26 -35.98 -8.98 -14.07
C GLY A 26 -35.66 -10.48 -13.91
N ASN A 27 -36.51 -11.35 -14.46
CA ASN A 27 -36.32 -12.81 -14.43
C ASN A 27 -35.65 -13.38 -15.69
N ASP A 28 -35.39 -12.57 -16.72
CA ASP A 28 -34.86 -13.03 -17.99
C ASP A 28 -33.34 -12.90 -18.08
N LYS A 29 -32.71 -13.89 -18.71
CA LYS A 29 -31.25 -13.97 -18.89
C LYS A 29 -30.86 -13.71 -20.34
N PHE A 30 -30.03 -12.70 -20.55
CA PHE A 30 -29.53 -12.32 -21.86
C PHE A 30 -28.03 -12.58 -21.98
N ASN A 31 -27.59 -12.92 -23.20
CA ASN A 31 -26.19 -12.82 -23.60
C ASN A 31 -25.99 -11.48 -24.35
N ALA A 32 -24.75 -11.10 -24.64
CA ALA A 32 -24.45 -9.79 -25.25
C ALA A 32 -25.20 -9.58 -26.60
N ILE A 33 -25.38 -10.64 -27.40
CA ILE A 33 -26.08 -10.57 -28.70
C ILE A 33 -27.58 -10.38 -28.50
N THR A 34 -28.19 -11.19 -27.63
CA THR A 34 -29.64 -11.12 -27.39
C THR A 34 -30.01 -9.81 -26.68
N TYR A 35 -29.14 -9.29 -25.81
CA TYR A 35 -29.32 -7.99 -25.18
C TYR A 35 -29.28 -6.84 -26.19
N LEU A 36 -28.29 -6.80 -27.09
CA LEU A 36 -28.22 -5.77 -28.14
C LEU A 36 -29.43 -5.82 -29.07
N TRP A 37 -29.90 -7.02 -29.43
CA TRP A 37 -31.09 -7.20 -30.26
C TRP A 37 -32.36 -6.67 -29.58
N HIS A 38 -32.56 -6.96 -28.28
CA HIS A 38 -33.70 -6.48 -27.51
C HIS A 38 -33.61 -4.97 -27.23
N GLY A 39 -32.40 -4.44 -27.03
CA GLY A 39 -32.15 -3.00 -26.90
C GLY A 39 -32.47 -2.23 -28.19
N LEU A 40 -32.03 -2.72 -29.36
CA LEU A 40 -32.37 -2.12 -30.66
C LEU A 40 -33.86 -2.23 -31.00
N ALA A 41 -34.55 -3.26 -30.50
CA ALA A 41 -35.99 -3.43 -30.64
C ALA A 41 -36.82 -2.58 -29.65
N GLY A 42 -36.17 -1.75 -28.81
CA GLY A 42 -36.83 -0.85 -27.86
C GLY A 42 -37.49 -1.56 -26.66
N LYS A 43 -37.12 -2.82 -26.38
CA LYS A 43 -37.72 -3.64 -25.32
C LYS A 43 -36.97 -3.58 -23.97
N VAL A 44 -35.98 -2.69 -23.84
CA VAL A 44 -35.13 -2.52 -22.64
C VAL A 44 -35.29 -1.08 -22.14
N PRO A 45 -35.48 -0.84 -20.83
CA PRO A 45 -35.63 0.51 -20.28
C PRO A 45 -34.38 1.38 -20.54
N SER A 46 -34.56 2.69 -20.75
CA SER A 46 -33.49 3.63 -21.09
C SER A 46 -33.01 4.44 -19.88
N GLY A 47 -31.71 4.33 -19.56
CA GLY A 47 -31.00 5.07 -18.51
C GLY A 47 -29.47 5.04 -18.71
N GLU A 48 -28.70 5.80 -17.92
CA GLU A 48 -27.24 5.96 -18.08
C GLU A 48 -26.49 4.63 -17.94
N ASP A 49 -26.88 3.80 -16.96
CA ASP A 49 -26.38 2.44 -16.79
C ASP A 49 -26.65 1.57 -18.02
N THR A 50 -27.85 1.65 -18.61
CA THR A 50 -28.21 0.85 -19.79
C THR A 50 -27.43 1.24 -21.05
N ALA A 51 -27.02 2.52 -21.18
CA ALA A 51 -26.14 2.95 -22.25
C ALA A 51 -24.74 2.35 -22.10
N THR A 52 -24.21 2.29 -20.87
CA THR A 52 -22.93 1.61 -20.61
C THR A 52 -23.00 0.11 -20.87
N LEU A 53 -24.14 -0.55 -20.59
CA LEU A 53 -24.35 -1.97 -20.89
C LEU A 53 -24.44 -2.22 -22.40
N PHE A 54 -25.09 -1.32 -23.13
CA PHE A 54 -25.20 -1.38 -24.58
C PHE A 54 -23.83 -1.24 -25.24
N VAL A 55 -23.04 -0.26 -24.80
CA VAL A 55 -21.66 -0.06 -25.27
C VAL A 55 -20.77 -1.26 -24.90
N SER A 56 -20.85 -1.75 -23.65
CA SER A 56 -20.07 -2.89 -23.17
C SER A 56 -20.41 -4.17 -23.93
N SER A 57 -21.70 -4.42 -24.20
CA SER A 57 -22.16 -5.56 -25.00
C SER A 57 -21.71 -5.44 -26.46
N GLY A 58 -21.71 -4.23 -27.02
CA GLY A 58 -21.17 -3.96 -28.36
C GLY A 58 -19.67 -4.24 -28.46
N ILE A 59 -18.91 -3.86 -27.44
CA ILE A 59 -17.47 -4.15 -27.36
C ILE A 59 -17.21 -5.66 -27.22
N ILE A 60 -18.01 -6.40 -26.45
CA ILE A 60 -17.92 -7.87 -26.34
C ILE A 60 -18.24 -8.54 -27.68
N LEU A 61 -19.23 -8.04 -28.43
CA LEU A 61 -19.54 -8.54 -29.78
C LEU A 61 -18.39 -8.28 -30.75
N LEU A 62 -17.75 -7.11 -30.69
CA LEU A 62 -16.56 -6.80 -31.48
C LEU A 62 -15.41 -7.78 -31.15
N MET A 63 -15.18 -8.08 -29.87
CA MET A 63 -14.18 -9.09 -29.46
C MET A 63 -14.48 -10.48 -30.02
N GLN A 64 -15.76 -10.86 -30.03
CA GLN A 64 -16.19 -12.14 -30.56
C GLN A 64 -15.89 -12.23 -32.06
N ILE A 65 -16.11 -11.16 -32.82
CA ILE A 65 -15.75 -11.10 -34.24
C ILE A 65 -14.23 -11.17 -34.40
N LEU A 66 -13.46 -10.41 -33.62
CA LEU A 66 -12.00 -10.38 -33.70
C LEU A 66 -11.35 -11.72 -33.34
N SER A 67 -11.89 -12.45 -32.37
CA SER A 67 -11.42 -13.80 -32.02
C SER A 67 -11.76 -14.83 -33.11
N LEU A 68 -12.91 -14.71 -33.79
CA LEU A 68 -13.20 -15.52 -34.99
C LEU A 68 -12.21 -15.23 -36.12
N VAL A 69 -11.90 -13.95 -36.37
CA VAL A 69 -10.87 -13.54 -37.35
C VAL A 69 -9.52 -14.15 -36.96
N GLN A 70 -9.16 -14.14 -35.68
CA GLN A 70 -7.92 -14.74 -35.19
C GLN A 70 -7.88 -16.26 -35.41
N ILE A 71 -9.00 -16.99 -35.22
CA ILE A 71 -9.10 -18.43 -35.54
C ILE A 71 -8.80 -18.67 -37.02
N VAL A 72 -9.45 -17.92 -37.92
CA VAL A 72 -9.24 -18.03 -39.37
C VAL A 72 -7.77 -17.75 -39.73
N MET A 73 -7.16 -16.74 -39.11
CA MET A 73 -5.77 -16.40 -39.36
C MET A 73 -4.79 -17.46 -38.84
N ILE A 74 -5.03 -18.02 -37.65
CA ILE A 74 -4.24 -19.13 -37.10
C ILE A 74 -4.31 -20.36 -38.02
N LEU A 75 -5.49 -20.66 -38.60
CA LEU A 75 -5.65 -21.72 -39.59
C LEU A 75 -4.80 -21.45 -40.83
N LYS A 76 -4.81 -20.21 -41.34
CA LYS A 76 -3.95 -19.69 -42.43
C LYS A 76 -2.47 -19.51 -42.05
N LYS A 77 -2.02 -20.05 -40.91
CA LYS A 77 -0.63 -20.00 -40.39
C LYS A 77 -0.12 -18.60 -40.02
N ARG A 78 -0.98 -17.60 -39.90
CA ARG A 78 -0.60 -16.23 -39.52
C ARG A 78 -1.25 -15.87 -38.19
N TYR A 79 -0.44 -15.58 -37.17
CA TYR A 79 -0.95 -15.15 -35.87
C TYR A 79 -0.79 -13.64 -35.75
N ILE A 80 -1.88 -12.91 -35.50
CA ILE A 80 -1.86 -11.45 -35.42
C ILE A 80 -1.91 -11.06 -33.95
N ARG A 81 -0.74 -10.76 -33.37
CA ARG A 81 -0.63 -10.40 -31.94
C ARG A 81 -1.48 -9.20 -31.56
N VAL A 82 -1.63 -8.26 -32.50
CA VAL A 82 -2.41 -7.04 -32.31
C VAL A 82 -3.88 -7.38 -32.03
N LEU A 83 -4.42 -8.47 -32.57
CA LEU A 83 -5.80 -8.88 -32.29
C LEU A 83 -6.02 -9.29 -30.84
N ASP A 84 -5.14 -10.11 -30.25
CA ASP A 84 -5.24 -10.47 -28.83
C ASP A 84 -5.02 -9.25 -27.92
N VAL A 85 -4.17 -8.31 -28.32
CA VAL A 85 -3.98 -7.04 -27.60
C VAL A 85 -5.22 -6.16 -27.70
N ILE A 86 -5.86 -6.05 -28.87
CA ILE A 86 -7.11 -5.30 -29.04
C ILE A 86 -8.24 -5.95 -28.24
N ILE A 87 -8.35 -7.28 -28.25
CA ILE A 87 -9.35 -8.00 -27.44
C ILE A 87 -9.08 -7.79 -25.95
N ALA A 88 -7.82 -7.90 -25.50
CA ALA A 88 -7.45 -7.64 -24.11
C ALA A 88 -7.70 -6.17 -23.72
N THR A 89 -7.36 -5.23 -24.59
CA THR A 89 -7.59 -3.79 -24.37
C THR A 89 -9.08 -3.51 -24.32
N GLY A 90 -9.87 -4.10 -25.22
CA GLY A 90 -11.32 -4.04 -25.14
C GLY A 90 -11.83 -4.62 -23.82
N SER A 91 -11.26 -5.72 -23.31
CA SER A 91 -11.74 -6.34 -22.06
C SER A 91 -11.40 -5.46 -20.88
N VAL A 92 -10.25 -4.76 -20.94
CA VAL A 92 -9.88 -3.70 -20.01
C VAL A 92 -10.79 -2.49 -20.18
N VAL A 93 -11.23 -2.13 -21.38
CA VAL A 93 -12.20 -1.04 -21.61
C VAL A 93 -13.61 -1.42 -21.14
N VAL A 94 -14.01 -2.70 -21.21
CA VAL A 94 -15.27 -3.18 -20.61
C VAL A 94 -15.13 -3.23 -19.09
N MET A 95 -13.97 -3.66 -18.57
CA MET A 95 -13.66 -3.66 -17.13
C MET A 95 -13.49 -2.24 -16.57
N MET A 96 -12.96 -1.31 -17.36
CA MET A 96 -12.85 0.12 -17.07
C MET A 96 -14.14 0.84 -17.40
N GLY A 97 -15.01 0.33 -18.26
CA GLY A 97 -16.37 0.86 -18.44
C GLY A 97 -17.21 0.51 -17.22
N ALA A 98 -17.13 -0.75 -16.78
CA ALA A 98 -17.61 -1.21 -15.48
C ALA A 98 -16.94 -0.46 -14.32
N GLY A 99 -15.66 -0.12 -14.48
CA GLY A 99 -14.81 0.53 -13.49
C GLY A 99 -14.71 2.05 -13.62
N ASN A 100 -15.31 2.71 -14.61
CA ASN A 100 -15.39 4.18 -14.72
C ASN A 100 -16.61 4.68 -13.93
N LEU A 101 -17.41 3.77 -13.40
CA LEU A 101 -18.18 3.93 -12.17
C LEU A 101 -17.29 3.94 -10.90
N LEU A 102 -15.97 3.72 -11.01
CA LEU A 102 -15.00 3.83 -9.91
C LEU A 102 -13.89 4.86 -10.25
N PRO A 103 -13.85 6.03 -9.57
CA PRO A 103 -12.80 7.02 -9.78
C PRO A 103 -11.45 6.58 -9.19
N GLN A 104 -10.39 7.06 -9.83
CA GLN A 104 -8.99 6.71 -9.64
C GLN A 104 -8.51 6.66 -8.17
N GLY A 105 -8.11 5.45 -7.76
CA GLY A 105 -7.30 5.18 -6.58
C GLY A 105 -6.84 3.73 -6.62
N GLY A 106 -5.64 3.47 -7.14
CA GLY A 106 -4.95 2.17 -7.08
C GLY A 106 -5.64 0.98 -7.76
N PHE A 107 -4.85 0.08 -8.34
CA PHE A 107 -5.32 -1.23 -8.85
C PHE A 107 -5.85 -2.18 -7.74
N PHE A 108 -5.97 -1.69 -6.50
CA PHE A 108 -6.15 -2.47 -5.27
C PHE A 108 -7.23 -1.95 -4.29
N ASP A 109 -7.88 -0.80 -4.54
CA ASP A 109 -8.84 -0.17 -3.59
C ASP A 109 -10.30 -0.15 -4.07
N ALA A 110 -10.73 -1.17 -4.80
CA ALA A 110 -12.11 -1.27 -5.28
C ALA A 110 -12.81 -2.48 -4.63
N HIS A 111 -13.64 -2.29 -3.59
CA HIS A 111 -14.73 -3.21 -3.22
C HIS A 111 -15.94 -2.40 -2.66
N ILE A 112 -17.11 -2.42 -3.31
CA ILE A 112 -18.22 -3.42 -3.30
C ILE A 112 -19.21 -3.13 -2.14
N GLU A 113 -20.30 -2.39 -2.42
CA GLU A 113 -21.46 -2.21 -1.52
C GLU A 113 -22.82 -2.45 -2.21
N LYS A 114 -23.69 -3.27 -1.60
CA LYS A 114 -24.90 -3.90 -2.19
C LYS A 114 -26.11 -2.98 -2.31
N ALA A 115 -26.64 -2.85 -3.53
CA ALA A 115 -28.05 -3.15 -3.87
C ALA A 115 -28.24 -3.35 -5.40
N ASP A 116 -27.41 -2.75 -6.26
CA ASP A 116 -27.39 -2.98 -7.72
C ASP A 116 -26.23 -3.87 -8.21
N MET A 117 -25.48 -4.46 -7.27
CA MET A 117 -24.15 -5.04 -7.50
C MET A 117 -24.08 -6.43 -8.15
N GLY A 118 -25.20 -7.11 -8.35
CA GLY A 118 -25.17 -8.46 -8.95
C GLY A 118 -24.58 -8.44 -10.37
N TYR A 119 -24.89 -7.39 -11.13
CA TYR A 119 -24.51 -7.26 -12.53
C TYR A 119 -23.07 -6.78 -12.73
N GLN A 120 -22.64 -5.75 -11.99
CA GLN A 120 -21.30 -5.16 -12.12
C GLN A 120 -20.19 -6.12 -11.68
N ALA A 121 -20.41 -6.88 -10.60
CA ALA A 121 -19.46 -7.90 -10.14
C ALA A 121 -19.34 -9.07 -11.15
N VAL A 122 -20.45 -9.47 -11.77
CA VAL A 122 -20.45 -10.49 -12.83
C VAL A 122 -19.74 -9.98 -14.09
N LEU A 123 -19.94 -8.73 -14.50
CA LEU A 123 -19.24 -8.10 -15.63
C LEU A 123 -17.72 -7.97 -15.38
N ILE A 124 -17.30 -7.62 -14.16
CA ILE A 124 -15.88 -7.55 -13.76
C ILE A 124 -15.26 -8.96 -13.74
N PHE A 125 -15.93 -9.94 -13.13
CA PHE A 125 -15.46 -11.31 -13.12
C PHE A 125 -15.34 -11.88 -14.54
N TYR A 126 -16.33 -11.58 -15.39
CA TYR A 126 -16.39 -12.01 -16.77
C TYR A 126 -15.29 -11.39 -17.64
N SER A 127 -15.07 -10.07 -17.53
CA SER A 127 -13.97 -9.37 -18.19
C SER A 127 -12.60 -9.82 -17.70
N ALA A 128 -12.46 -10.15 -16.42
CA ALA A 128 -11.24 -10.74 -15.86
C ALA A 128 -10.94 -12.14 -16.43
N VAL A 129 -11.98 -12.98 -16.62
CA VAL A 129 -11.84 -14.30 -17.27
C VAL A 129 -11.44 -14.15 -18.74
N LEU A 130 -12.05 -13.22 -19.48
CA LEU A 130 -11.66 -12.93 -20.87
C LEU A 130 -10.24 -12.39 -20.97
N MET A 131 -9.84 -11.48 -20.08
CA MET A 131 -8.48 -10.95 -19.99
C MET A 131 -7.47 -12.06 -19.69
N LEU A 132 -7.80 -12.97 -18.77
CA LEU A 132 -6.95 -14.12 -18.44
C LEU A 132 -6.77 -15.04 -19.65
N LEU A 133 -7.85 -15.36 -20.37
CA LEU A 133 -7.79 -16.18 -21.59
C LEU A 133 -6.97 -15.50 -22.70
N CYS A 134 -7.10 -14.17 -22.86
CA CYS A 134 -6.30 -13.39 -23.82
C CYS A 134 -4.83 -13.33 -23.41
N ALA A 135 -4.53 -13.17 -22.13
CA ALA A 135 -3.17 -13.22 -21.61
C ALA A 135 -2.56 -14.62 -21.85
N VAL A 136 -3.30 -15.70 -21.60
CA VAL A 136 -2.83 -17.07 -21.86
C VAL A 136 -2.63 -17.30 -23.37
N SER A 137 -3.49 -16.76 -24.24
CA SER A 137 -3.32 -16.77 -25.71
C SER A 137 -2.05 -16.01 -26.12
N PHE A 138 -1.90 -14.77 -25.67
CA PHE A 138 -0.78 -13.89 -25.99
C PHE A 138 0.55 -14.45 -25.48
N PHE A 139 0.65 -14.74 -24.17
CA PHE A 139 1.85 -15.28 -23.57
C PHE A 139 2.12 -16.69 -24.06
N GLY A 140 1.11 -17.53 -24.26
CA GLY A 140 1.31 -18.87 -24.81
C GLY A 140 1.88 -18.81 -26.23
N ASN A 141 1.34 -17.97 -27.12
CA ASN A 141 1.86 -17.80 -28.47
C ASN A 141 3.18 -17.04 -28.53
N TYR A 142 3.40 -16.04 -27.67
CA TYR A 142 4.69 -15.38 -27.48
C TYR A 142 5.72 -16.36 -26.96
N LEU A 143 5.38 -17.21 -26.00
CA LEU A 143 6.25 -18.28 -25.54
C LEU A 143 6.56 -19.25 -26.66
N PHE A 144 5.60 -19.64 -27.50
CA PHE A 144 5.87 -20.46 -28.68
C PHE A 144 6.70 -19.72 -29.76
N GLU A 145 6.59 -18.40 -29.88
CA GLU A 145 7.35 -17.57 -30.83
C GLU A 145 8.74 -17.24 -30.35
N VAL A 146 8.92 -16.78 -29.12
CA VAL A 146 10.21 -16.73 -28.43
C VAL A 146 10.83 -18.11 -28.47
N TRP A 147 10.10 -19.19 -28.19
CA TRP A 147 10.68 -20.53 -28.30
C TRP A 147 11.05 -20.91 -29.74
N LYS A 148 10.46 -20.30 -30.77
CA LYS A 148 10.79 -20.52 -32.19
C LYS A 148 11.91 -19.59 -32.70
N ASP A 149 11.91 -18.32 -32.33
CA ASP A 149 12.84 -17.25 -32.71
C ASP A 149 14.12 -17.29 -31.88
N THR A 150 13.98 -17.59 -30.58
CA THR A 150 15.13 -17.96 -29.74
C THR A 150 15.72 -19.24 -30.27
N MET A 151 14.94 -20.25 -30.69
CA MET A 151 15.52 -21.41 -31.36
C MET A 151 16.21 -21.04 -32.66
N ALA A 152 15.68 -20.14 -33.50
CA ALA A 152 16.30 -19.75 -34.77
C ALA A 152 17.64 -19.00 -34.62
N GLN A 153 17.72 -18.02 -33.71
CA GLN A 153 18.96 -17.30 -33.37
C GLN A 153 19.94 -18.16 -32.55
N TYR A 154 19.40 -19.10 -31.76
CA TYR A 154 20.18 -20.15 -31.11
C TYR A 154 20.69 -21.17 -32.12
N HIS A 155 19.99 -21.47 -33.21
CA HIS A 155 20.43 -22.47 -34.20
C HIS A 155 21.63 -21.99 -35.03
N THR A 156 21.86 -20.70 -35.21
CA THR A 156 23.06 -20.17 -35.90
C THR A 156 24.25 -20.07 -34.96
N MET A 157 24.13 -19.43 -33.79
CA MET A 157 25.21 -19.34 -32.79
C MET A 157 25.55 -20.69 -32.13
N LYS A 158 24.59 -21.62 -32.10
CA LYS A 158 24.76 -22.97 -31.59
C LYS A 158 25.00 -23.98 -32.70
N LYS A 159 25.05 -23.67 -34.01
CA LYS A 159 25.44 -24.68 -35.02
C LYS A 159 26.94 -24.98 -34.92
N GLU A 160 27.77 -23.95 -34.79
CA GLU A 160 29.21 -24.11 -34.53
C GLU A 160 29.49 -24.71 -33.13
N GLN A 161 28.74 -24.30 -32.10
CA GLN A 161 28.84 -24.91 -30.75
C GLN A 161 28.16 -26.29 -30.65
N LYS A 162 27.10 -26.59 -31.42
CA LYS A 162 26.45 -27.91 -31.48
C LYS A 162 27.24 -28.89 -32.30
N GLU A 163 27.90 -28.54 -33.39
CA GLU A 163 28.68 -29.55 -34.11
C GLU A 163 29.82 -30.07 -33.23
N TYR A 164 30.46 -29.18 -32.47
CA TYR A 164 31.42 -29.53 -31.43
C TYR A 164 30.78 -30.29 -30.23
N GLU A 165 29.64 -29.83 -29.70
CA GLU A 165 28.93 -30.48 -28.59
C GLU A 165 28.18 -31.76 -29.00
N GLU A 166 27.74 -31.93 -30.25
CA GLU A 166 27.02 -33.07 -30.80
C GLU A 166 28.02 -34.16 -31.21
N ALA A 167 29.20 -33.80 -31.74
CA ALA A 167 30.32 -34.73 -31.84
C ALA A 167 30.76 -35.23 -30.46
N ARG A 168 30.77 -34.36 -29.43
CA ARG A 168 31.02 -34.74 -28.03
C ARG A 168 29.86 -35.55 -27.42
N ARG A 169 28.61 -35.20 -27.67
CA ARG A 169 27.40 -35.91 -27.21
C ARG A 169 27.28 -37.29 -27.86
N ARG A 170 27.65 -37.46 -29.13
CA ARG A 170 27.70 -38.76 -29.81
C ARG A 170 28.76 -39.68 -29.20
N ARG A 171 29.94 -39.15 -28.84
CA ARG A 171 31.01 -39.90 -28.15
C ARG A 171 30.68 -40.26 -26.70
N LEU A 172 29.83 -39.49 -26.03
CA LEU A 172 29.47 -39.66 -24.61
C LEU A 172 28.00 -40.08 -24.40
N TYR A 173 27.32 -40.56 -25.44
CA TYR A 173 25.88 -40.87 -25.38
C TYR A 173 25.61 -42.16 -24.59
N PHE A 174 25.09 -42.03 -23.38
CA PHE A 174 24.65 -43.15 -22.56
C PHE A 174 23.12 -43.34 -22.66
N PRO A 175 22.62 -44.49 -23.19
CA PRO A 175 21.19 -44.73 -23.40
C PRO A 175 20.43 -45.26 -22.16
N GLY A 176 21.13 -45.62 -21.08
CA GLY A 176 20.49 -46.18 -19.87
C GLY A 176 19.74 -45.16 -18.99
N LYS A 177 18.92 -45.65 -18.05
CA LYS A 177 18.40 -44.83 -16.95
C LYS A 177 19.55 -44.53 -15.97
N TYR A 178 19.53 -43.35 -15.34
CA TYR A 178 20.48 -43.06 -14.26
C TYR A 178 20.21 -44.02 -13.10
N ASP A 179 21.26 -44.68 -12.61
CA ASP A 179 21.17 -45.55 -11.45
C ASP A 179 20.82 -44.74 -10.17
N LYS A 180 20.30 -45.42 -9.15
CA LYS A 180 19.96 -44.83 -7.84
C LYS A 180 21.16 -44.11 -7.21
N THR A 181 22.39 -44.58 -7.49
CA THR A 181 23.64 -43.93 -7.05
C THR A 181 23.79 -42.50 -7.58
N PHE A 182 23.36 -42.21 -8.80
CA PHE A 182 23.38 -40.86 -9.38
C PHE A 182 22.46 -39.90 -8.62
N PHE A 183 21.22 -40.31 -8.34
CA PHE A 183 20.30 -39.49 -7.54
C PHE A 183 20.78 -39.32 -6.09
N ARG A 184 21.44 -40.34 -5.53
CA ARG A 184 22.09 -40.26 -4.22
C ARG A 184 23.25 -39.25 -4.24
N MET A 185 24.02 -39.18 -5.33
CA MET A 185 25.04 -38.15 -5.53
C MET A 185 24.43 -36.75 -5.63
N LEU A 186 23.38 -36.58 -6.44
CA LEU A 186 22.68 -35.30 -6.62
C LEU A 186 22.11 -34.79 -5.29
N PHE A 187 21.56 -35.70 -4.48
CA PHE A 187 21.10 -35.40 -3.12
C PHE A 187 22.23 -35.08 -2.15
N LYS A 188 23.38 -35.76 -2.22
CA LYS A 188 24.59 -35.37 -1.45
C LYS A 188 25.07 -33.98 -1.83
N LEU A 189 25.01 -33.62 -3.11
CA LEU A 189 25.35 -32.29 -3.61
C LEU A 189 24.39 -31.21 -3.10
N PHE A 190 23.09 -31.52 -3.06
CA PHE A 190 22.10 -30.66 -2.41
C PHE A 190 22.39 -30.50 -0.90
N ARG A 191 22.65 -31.62 -0.19
CA ARG A 191 22.96 -31.62 1.25
C ARG A 191 24.23 -30.83 1.59
N LYS A 192 25.22 -30.78 0.69
CA LYS A 192 26.42 -29.92 0.83
C LYS A 192 26.05 -28.44 0.86
N ASN A 193 25.13 -28.02 0.00
CA ASN A 193 24.68 -26.63 -0.12
C ASN A 193 23.41 -26.30 0.68
N LYS A 194 23.00 -27.18 1.61
CA LYS A 194 21.78 -27.01 2.41
C LYS A 194 21.71 -25.69 3.17
N ARG A 195 22.86 -25.06 3.47
CA ARG A 195 22.91 -23.76 4.15
C ARG A 195 22.27 -22.65 3.32
N ASP A 196 22.54 -22.60 2.02
CA ASP A 196 21.96 -21.61 1.12
C ASP A 196 20.45 -21.85 0.93
N PHE A 197 20.03 -23.14 0.89
CA PHE A 197 18.62 -23.52 0.87
C PHE A 197 17.88 -23.10 2.15
N ILE A 198 18.46 -23.39 3.32
CA ILE A 198 17.85 -23.03 4.62
C ILE A 198 17.76 -21.51 4.74
N LEU A 199 18.80 -20.78 4.33
CA LEU A 199 18.80 -19.32 4.38
C LEU A 199 17.72 -18.71 3.46
N PHE A 200 17.55 -19.27 2.25
CA PHE A 200 16.45 -18.92 1.36
C PHE A 200 15.09 -19.17 2.02
N ALA A 201 14.86 -20.37 2.55
CA ALA A 201 13.58 -20.78 3.10
C ALA A 201 13.22 -19.98 4.36
N VAL A 202 14.16 -19.80 5.29
CA VAL A 202 13.93 -19.08 6.55
C VAL A 202 13.66 -17.60 6.30
N SER A 203 14.46 -16.92 5.48
CA SER A 203 14.26 -15.49 5.22
C SER A 203 12.94 -15.20 4.50
N SER A 204 12.57 -16.04 3.54
CA SER A 204 11.30 -15.91 2.82
C SER A 204 10.11 -16.31 3.70
N ALA A 205 10.28 -17.31 4.57
CA ALA A 205 9.24 -17.76 5.50
C ALA A 205 8.94 -16.71 6.55
N LEU A 206 9.95 -15.96 7.04
CA LEU A 206 9.77 -14.88 8.00
C LEU A 206 8.94 -13.71 7.45
N CYS A 207 9.12 -13.34 6.18
CA CYS A 207 8.29 -12.28 5.59
C CYS A 207 6.86 -12.78 5.36
N LEU A 208 6.70 -14.01 4.87
CA LEU A 208 5.39 -14.57 4.60
C LEU A 208 4.60 -14.86 5.90
N SER A 209 5.28 -15.26 6.99
CA SER A 209 4.65 -15.44 8.29
C SER A 209 4.12 -14.14 8.87
N MET A 210 4.80 -13.01 8.64
CA MET A 210 4.34 -11.68 9.03
C MET A 210 3.08 -11.28 8.26
N VAL A 211 2.99 -11.57 6.96
CA VAL A 211 1.77 -11.32 6.18
C VAL A 211 0.62 -12.18 6.69
N PHE A 212 0.86 -13.47 6.90
CA PHE A 212 -0.15 -14.39 7.44
C PHE A 212 -0.63 -13.92 8.83
N ALA A 213 0.27 -13.53 9.72
CA ALA A 213 -0.08 -13.04 11.04
C ALA A 213 -0.82 -11.69 11.00
N GLY A 214 -0.47 -10.80 10.08
CA GLY A 214 -1.19 -9.52 9.91
C GLY A 214 -2.63 -9.73 9.43
N VAL A 215 -2.84 -10.60 8.43
CA VAL A 215 -4.19 -10.95 7.94
C VAL A 215 -4.99 -11.71 8.99
N GLY A 216 -4.37 -12.65 9.71
CA GLY A 216 -5.04 -13.39 10.79
C GLY A 216 -5.41 -12.51 11.98
N MET A 217 -4.57 -11.53 12.35
CA MET A 217 -4.87 -10.54 13.38
C MET A 217 -6.09 -9.69 13.01
N ALA A 218 -6.13 -9.27 11.75
CA ALA A 218 -7.24 -8.52 11.23
C ALA A 218 -8.57 -9.27 11.34
N GLU A 219 -8.59 -10.54 10.94
CA GLU A 219 -9.79 -11.39 11.08
C GLU A 219 -10.21 -11.55 12.55
N MET A 220 -9.27 -11.57 13.50
CA MET A 220 -9.59 -11.58 14.93
C MET A 220 -10.25 -10.28 15.42
N LEU A 221 -9.96 -9.15 14.77
CA LEU A 221 -10.46 -7.82 15.14
C LEU A 221 -11.70 -7.38 14.35
N MET A 222 -12.02 -8.07 13.26
CA MET A 222 -13.21 -7.88 12.43
C MET A 222 -14.53 -7.67 13.19
N PRO A 223 -14.82 -8.35 14.32
CA PRO A 223 -16.06 -8.12 15.08
C PRO A 223 -16.23 -6.69 15.63
N TYR A 224 -15.15 -5.89 15.67
CA TYR A 224 -15.17 -4.50 16.10
C TYR A 224 -15.36 -3.51 14.94
N GLU A 225 -15.43 -3.98 13.70
CA GLU A 225 -15.62 -3.12 12.53
C GLU A 225 -17.11 -2.81 12.31
N LYS A 226 -17.45 -1.53 12.18
CA LYS A 226 -18.81 -1.09 11.87
C LYS A 226 -19.01 -0.89 10.37
N VAL A 227 -20.19 -1.30 9.89
CA VAL A 227 -20.67 -1.07 8.51
C VAL A 227 -20.75 0.43 8.26
N GLY A 228 -20.01 0.92 7.26
CA GLY A 228 -19.93 2.33 6.86
C GLY A 228 -18.52 2.78 6.46
N ASN A 229 -17.50 2.47 7.30
CA ASN A 229 -16.12 2.92 7.13
C ASN A 229 -15.43 2.53 5.79
N TYR A 230 -16.05 1.65 5.00
CA TYR A 230 -15.60 1.20 3.69
C TYR A 230 -15.49 2.33 2.66
N MET A 231 -16.43 3.27 2.65
CA MET A 231 -16.51 4.33 1.62
C MET A 231 -15.42 5.40 1.79
N ASN A 232 -15.03 5.67 3.03
CA ASN A 232 -14.10 6.74 3.38
C ASN A 232 -12.62 6.30 3.48
N GLY A 233 -12.32 5.00 3.27
CA GLY A 233 -10.94 4.50 3.25
C GLY A 233 -10.26 4.40 4.62
N HIS A 234 -11.06 4.29 5.68
CA HIS A 234 -10.62 4.10 7.06
C HIS A 234 -11.22 2.79 7.63
N GLY A 235 -10.76 2.34 8.80
CA GLY A 235 -11.19 1.06 9.38
C GLY A 235 -10.20 -0.08 9.19
N ILE A 236 -10.52 -1.23 9.78
CA ILE A 236 -9.66 -2.41 9.84
C ILE A 236 -9.31 -2.89 8.42
N TYR A 237 -10.28 -2.91 7.49
CA TYR A 237 -10.02 -3.26 6.08
C TYR A 237 -9.00 -2.37 5.39
N SER A 238 -9.11 -1.05 5.54
CA SER A 238 -8.20 -0.10 4.89
C SER A 238 -6.73 -0.32 5.30
N ILE A 239 -6.52 -0.61 6.59
CA ILE A 239 -5.20 -0.89 7.16
C ILE A 239 -4.63 -2.18 6.58
N ILE A 240 -5.47 -3.22 6.43
CA ILE A 240 -5.07 -4.52 5.88
C ILE A 240 -4.72 -4.41 4.40
N TRP A 241 -5.54 -3.75 3.59
CA TRP A 241 -5.28 -3.64 2.14
C TRP A 241 -3.97 -2.91 1.88
N GLY A 242 -3.73 -1.79 2.59
CA GLY A 242 -2.45 -1.10 2.56
C GLY A 242 -1.28 -2.00 2.99
N PHE A 243 -1.46 -2.80 4.05
CA PHE A 243 -0.45 -3.74 4.52
C PHE A 243 -0.16 -4.87 3.53
N VAL A 244 -1.18 -5.55 3.01
CA VAL A 244 -1.04 -6.71 2.10
C VAL A 244 -0.41 -6.26 0.78
N GLY A 245 -0.82 -5.10 0.25
CA GLY A 245 -0.23 -4.53 -0.95
C GLY A 245 1.26 -4.25 -0.79
N VAL A 246 1.64 -3.52 0.26
CA VAL A 246 3.04 -3.15 0.50
C VAL A 246 3.89 -4.37 0.87
N SER A 247 3.42 -5.22 1.78
CA SER A 247 4.14 -6.42 2.22
C SER A 247 4.25 -7.46 1.10
N GLY A 248 3.28 -7.53 0.18
CA GLY A 248 3.34 -8.38 -1.01
C GLY A 248 4.45 -7.99 -1.98
N VAL A 249 4.57 -6.70 -2.29
CA VAL A 249 5.67 -6.19 -3.13
C VAL A 249 7.02 -6.50 -2.47
N MET A 250 7.14 -6.27 -1.17
CA MET A 250 8.37 -6.52 -0.42
C MET A 250 8.73 -8.01 -0.36
N THR A 251 7.75 -8.88 -0.12
CA THR A 251 7.94 -10.33 -0.11
C THR A 251 8.31 -10.85 -1.49
N ALA A 252 7.67 -10.35 -2.56
CA ALA A 252 8.02 -10.69 -3.94
C ALA A 252 9.45 -10.29 -4.28
N LEU A 253 9.87 -9.07 -3.90
CA LEU A 253 11.25 -8.63 -4.07
C LEU A 253 12.23 -9.55 -3.32
N LEU A 254 11.94 -9.90 -2.07
CA LEU A 254 12.79 -10.79 -1.28
C LEU A 254 12.93 -12.17 -1.90
N VAL A 255 11.80 -12.81 -2.21
CA VAL A 255 11.76 -14.14 -2.82
C VAL A 255 12.51 -14.13 -4.15
N THR A 256 12.32 -13.09 -4.97
CA THR A 256 13.02 -12.93 -6.25
C THR A 256 14.53 -12.82 -6.06
N LEU A 257 14.99 -11.94 -5.15
CA LEU A 257 16.40 -11.75 -4.85
C LEU A 257 17.05 -13.04 -4.32
N ASN A 258 16.40 -13.68 -3.35
CA ASN A 258 16.85 -14.93 -2.77
C ASN A 258 16.90 -16.04 -3.82
N LEU A 259 15.86 -16.17 -4.66
CA LEU A 259 15.76 -17.22 -5.67
C LEU A 259 16.83 -17.04 -6.75
N LEU A 260 17.03 -15.79 -7.19
CA LEU A 260 18.09 -15.45 -8.14
C LEU A 260 19.46 -15.85 -7.61
N SER A 261 19.73 -15.55 -6.34
CA SER A 261 21.02 -15.88 -5.72
C SER A 261 21.24 -17.38 -5.54
N TYR A 262 20.19 -18.10 -5.14
CA TYR A 262 20.20 -19.54 -4.98
C TYR A 262 20.49 -20.21 -6.31
N LEU A 263 19.76 -19.82 -7.36
CA LEU A 263 19.94 -20.36 -8.70
C LEU A 263 21.30 -20.01 -9.29
N GLN A 264 21.84 -18.81 -9.06
CA GLN A 264 23.19 -18.46 -9.53
C GLN A 264 24.29 -19.37 -8.94
N LYS A 265 24.19 -19.72 -7.65
CA LYS A 265 25.12 -20.70 -7.05
C LYS A 265 24.86 -22.10 -7.61
N ARG A 266 23.61 -22.50 -7.68
CA ARG A 266 23.22 -23.86 -8.08
C ARG A 266 23.53 -24.17 -9.55
N MET A 267 23.37 -23.19 -10.43
CA MET A 267 23.70 -23.32 -11.85
C MET A 267 25.19 -23.57 -12.06
N ARG A 268 26.10 -23.12 -11.18
CA ARG A 268 27.53 -23.47 -11.27
C ARG A 268 27.77 -24.96 -11.04
N ASP A 269 27.15 -25.54 -10.02
CA ASP A 269 27.23 -26.98 -9.75
C ASP A 269 26.62 -27.80 -10.90
N TYR A 270 25.47 -27.38 -11.40
CA TYR A 270 24.83 -28.07 -12.52
C TYR A 270 25.61 -27.92 -13.82
N ASN A 271 26.28 -26.79 -14.05
CA ASN A 271 27.19 -26.61 -15.19
C ASN A 271 28.39 -27.56 -15.09
N MET A 272 28.93 -27.79 -13.89
CA MET A 272 29.93 -28.83 -13.67
C MET A 272 29.38 -30.22 -14.00
N LEU A 273 28.18 -30.57 -13.52
CA LEU A 273 27.56 -31.86 -13.83
C LEU A 273 27.21 -32.03 -15.32
N LEU A 274 26.76 -30.96 -15.99
CA LEU A 274 26.58 -30.92 -17.44
C LEU A 274 27.90 -31.19 -18.17
N SER A 275 29.01 -30.57 -17.70
CA SER A 275 30.34 -30.81 -18.28
C SER A 275 30.82 -32.26 -18.09
N LEU A 276 30.39 -32.92 -17.01
CA LEU A 276 30.64 -34.34 -16.70
C LEU A 276 29.69 -35.31 -17.43
N GLY A 277 28.75 -34.82 -18.24
CA GLY A 277 27.86 -35.65 -19.07
C GLY A 277 26.42 -35.82 -18.55
N MET A 278 25.96 -35.01 -17.60
CA MET A 278 24.55 -34.99 -17.18
C MET A 278 23.63 -34.50 -18.32
N ARG A 279 22.46 -35.13 -18.49
CA ARG A 279 21.43 -34.68 -19.45
C ARG A 279 20.81 -33.35 -19.00
N GLU A 280 20.68 -32.39 -19.93
CA GLU A 280 19.99 -31.11 -19.69
C GLU A 280 18.56 -31.30 -19.17
N ARG A 281 17.80 -32.26 -19.70
CA ARG A 281 16.43 -32.54 -19.21
C ARG A 281 16.42 -32.98 -17.73
N THR A 282 17.43 -33.74 -17.30
CA THR A 282 17.58 -34.18 -15.92
C THR A 282 17.96 -33.01 -15.01
N MET A 283 18.81 -32.09 -15.49
CA MET A 283 19.11 -30.84 -14.79
C MET A 283 17.85 -30.02 -14.52
N HIS A 284 17.03 -29.78 -15.55
CA HIS A 284 15.83 -28.96 -15.41
C HIS A 284 14.84 -29.58 -14.42
N LYS A 285 14.66 -30.92 -14.46
CA LYS A 285 13.83 -31.63 -13.48
C LYS A 285 14.37 -31.49 -12.06
N ALA A 286 15.68 -31.56 -11.88
CA ALA A 286 16.32 -31.41 -10.57
C ALA A 286 16.17 -29.97 -10.03
N VAL A 287 16.43 -28.96 -10.85
CA VAL A 287 16.22 -27.54 -10.50
C VAL A 287 14.75 -27.28 -10.14
N PHE A 288 13.82 -27.80 -10.94
CA PHE A 288 12.38 -27.64 -10.67
C PHE A 288 11.98 -28.30 -9.35
N ALA A 289 12.41 -29.54 -9.10
CA ALA A 289 12.16 -30.21 -7.83
C ALA A 289 12.74 -29.45 -6.63
N GLU A 290 13.94 -28.86 -6.77
CA GLU A 290 14.55 -28.04 -5.72
C GLU A 290 13.77 -26.74 -5.46
N VAL A 291 13.32 -26.04 -6.50
CA VAL A 291 12.53 -24.80 -6.34
C VAL A 291 11.16 -25.08 -5.71
N PHE A 292 10.48 -26.16 -6.10
CA PHE A 292 9.23 -26.59 -5.45
C PHE A 292 9.46 -27.05 -4.01
N GLY A 293 10.59 -27.71 -3.73
CA GLY A 293 11.02 -28.03 -2.37
C GLY A 293 11.27 -26.76 -1.54
N CYS A 294 11.91 -25.74 -2.11
CA CYS A 294 12.11 -24.44 -1.47
C CYS A 294 10.78 -23.77 -1.14
N MET A 295 9.86 -23.74 -2.10
CA MET A 295 8.54 -23.16 -1.95
C MET A 295 7.75 -23.88 -0.85
N GLY A 296 7.69 -25.22 -0.88
CA GLY A 296 7.04 -26.02 0.15
C GLY A 296 7.62 -25.80 1.54
N ALA A 297 8.95 -25.82 1.67
CA ALA A 297 9.62 -25.54 2.95
C ALA A 297 9.34 -24.12 3.47
N THR A 298 9.27 -23.14 2.57
CA THR A 298 8.95 -21.75 2.93
C THR A 298 7.51 -21.63 3.41
N LEU A 299 6.55 -22.29 2.75
CA LEU A 299 5.15 -22.29 3.15
C LEU A 299 4.95 -22.93 4.52
N VAL A 300 5.51 -24.12 4.74
CA VAL A 300 5.44 -24.82 6.05
C VAL A 300 6.06 -23.96 7.15
N GLY A 301 7.24 -23.36 6.88
CA GLY A 301 7.88 -22.44 7.82
C GLY A 301 7.03 -21.19 8.10
N ALA A 302 6.39 -20.63 7.08
CA ALA A 302 5.58 -19.42 7.20
C ALA A 302 4.33 -19.66 8.07
N PHE A 303 3.59 -20.75 7.82
CA PHE A 303 2.42 -21.10 8.62
C PHE A 303 2.79 -21.50 10.06
N GLY A 304 3.90 -22.21 10.25
CA GLY A 304 4.38 -22.57 11.58
C GLY A 304 4.76 -21.33 12.42
N ILE A 305 5.64 -20.48 11.88
CA ILE A 305 6.10 -19.26 12.57
C ILE A 305 4.93 -18.27 12.75
N GLY A 306 4.10 -18.10 11.71
CA GLY A 306 2.99 -17.16 11.74
C GLY A 306 1.86 -17.62 12.66
N GLY A 307 1.60 -18.92 12.75
CA GLY A 307 0.66 -19.49 13.71
C GLY A 307 1.10 -19.25 15.16
N ILE A 308 2.38 -19.46 15.48
CA ILE A 308 2.94 -19.12 16.81
C ILE A 308 2.77 -17.63 17.10
N LEU A 309 3.05 -16.77 16.11
CA LEU A 309 2.91 -15.32 16.27
C LEU A 309 1.45 -14.91 16.55
N LEU A 310 0.49 -15.52 15.87
CA LEU A 310 -0.95 -15.31 16.11
C LEU A 310 -1.39 -15.73 17.51
N VAL A 311 -0.87 -16.85 18.03
CA VAL A 311 -1.15 -17.29 19.40
C VAL A 311 -0.63 -16.27 20.42
N ILE A 312 0.61 -15.77 20.22
CA ILE A 312 1.18 -14.72 21.07
C ILE A 312 0.35 -13.45 21.02
N ILE A 313 -0.06 -13.02 19.82
CA ILE A 313 -0.92 -11.84 19.63
C ILE A 313 -2.26 -12.02 20.36
N ARG A 314 -2.90 -13.18 20.19
CA ARG A 314 -4.18 -13.47 20.84
C ARG A 314 -4.06 -13.42 22.36
N HIS A 315 -2.95 -13.94 22.91
CA HIS A 315 -2.68 -13.84 24.34
C HIS A 315 -2.50 -12.37 24.80
N ILE A 316 -1.83 -11.55 24.00
CA ILE A 316 -1.71 -10.10 24.28
C ILE A 316 -3.07 -9.40 24.27
N PHE A 317 -3.94 -9.73 23.31
CA PHE A 317 -5.29 -9.15 23.22
C PHE A 317 -6.23 -9.65 24.31
N ALA A 318 -6.14 -10.91 24.72
CA ALA A 318 -6.93 -11.46 25.82
C ALA A 318 -6.64 -10.76 27.17
N GLY A 319 -5.42 -10.22 27.35
CA GLY A 319 -5.06 -9.41 28.51
C GLY A 319 -5.59 -7.97 28.48
N LYS A 320 -6.39 -7.58 27.48
CA LYS A 320 -6.91 -6.21 27.31
C LYS A 320 -8.44 -6.18 27.44
N PRO A 321 -9.00 -5.51 28.48
CA PRO A 321 -10.43 -5.53 28.75
C PRO A 321 -11.28 -4.92 27.62
N GLU A 322 -10.73 -3.97 26.86
CA GLU A 322 -11.39 -3.28 25.75
C GLU A 322 -11.65 -4.18 24.52
N ILE A 323 -10.84 -5.22 24.32
CA ILE A 323 -10.86 -6.06 23.11
C ILE A 323 -11.14 -7.54 23.45
N ALA A 324 -10.97 -7.98 24.70
CA ALA A 324 -11.07 -9.38 25.08
C ALA A 324 -12.48 -10.01 24.86
N GLY A 325 -13.55 -9.22 24.90
CA GLY A 325 -14.92 -9.73 24.91
C GLY A 325 -15.41 -10.39 23.62
N ASN A 326 -15.02 -9.86 22.45
CA ASN A 326 -15.52 -10.27 21.13
C ASN A 326 -14.42 -10.66 20.12
N LEU A 327 -13.29 -11.22 20.57
CA LEU A 327 -12.22 -11.64 19.64
C LEU A 327 -12.70 -12.76 18.70
N GLY A 328 -12.56 -12.52 17.39
CA GLY A 328 -12.76 -13.51 16.35
C GLY A 328 -11.70 -14.60 16.36
N HIS A 329 -11.87 -15.59 15.49
CA HIS A 329 -10.89 -16.67 15.27
C HIS A 329 -10.37 -16.57 13.84
N ALA A 330 -9.06 -16.84 13.65
CA ALA A 330 -8.52 -16.97 12.31
C ALA A 330 -9.11 -18.22 11.63
N GLY A 331 -9.91 -18.00 10.59
CA GLY A 331 -10.68 -19.04 9.90
C GLY A 331 -9.87 -19.79 8.85
N ILE A 332 -10.47 -20.84 8.29
CA ILE A 332 -9.88 -21.61 7.18
C ILE A 332 -9.70 -20.71 5.93
N ILE A 333 -10.55 -19.69 5.79
CA ILE A 333 -10.52 -18.74 4.66
C ILE A 333 -9.21 -17.93 4.65
N THR A 334 -8.69 -17.49 5.80
CA THR A 334 -7.42 -16.74 5.84
C THR A 334 -6.21 -17.62 5.58
N VAL A 335 -6.23 -18.88 6.01
CA VAL A 335 -5.20 -19.87 5.64
C VAL A 335 -5.21 -20.10 4.12
N LEU A 336 -6.38 -20.29 3.51
CA LEU A 336 -6.50 -20.46 2.06
C LEU A 336 -6.12 -19.19 1.28
N GLY A 337 -6.55 -18.01 1.74
CA GLY A 337 -6.23 -16.73 1.12
C GLY A 337 -4.74 -16.40 1.17
N SER A 338 -4.10 -16.60 2.32
CA SER A 338 -2.65 -16.42 2.47
C SER A 338 -1.83 -17.43 1.68
N LEU A 339 -2.30 -18.68 1.55
CA LEU A 339 -1.71 -19.69 0.68
C LEU A 339 -1.78 -19.26 -0.80
N ALA A 340 -2.95 -18.81 -1.26
CA ALA A 340 -3.14 -18.32 -2.62
C ALA A 340 -2.23 -17.11 -2.91
N PHE A 341 -2.15 -16.16 -1.99
CA PHE A 341 -1.25 -15.02 -2.05
C PHE A 341 0.22 -15.45 -2.14
N ALA A 342 0.66 -16.37 -1.29
CA ALA A 342 2.01 -16.89 -1.30
C ALA A 342 2.37 -17.54 -2.64
N ILE A 343 1.47 -18.39 -3.16
CA ILE A 343 1.63 -19.02 -4.49
C ILE A 343 1.76 -17.94 -5.57
N GLY A 344 0.90 -16.90 -5.54
CA GLY A 344 0.97 -15.77 -6.46
C GLY A 344 2.33 -15.06 -6.42
N VAL A 345 2.85 -14.77 -5.22
CA VAL A 345 4.17 -14.15 -5.02
C VAL A 345 5.30 -15.03 -5.59
N PHE A 346 5.26 -16.34 -5.34
CA PHE A 346 6.25 -17.28 -5.89
C PHE A 346 6.18 -17.36 -7.42
N MET A 347 4.99 -17.34 -8.01
CA MET A 347 4.80 -17.35 -9.47
C MET A 347 5.40 -16.10 -10.12
N VAL A 348 5.16 -14.92 -9.54
CA VAL A 348 5.77 -13.66 -10.00
C VAL A 348 7.29 -13.72 -9.88
N ALA A 349 7.82 -14.19 -8.75
CA ALA A 349 9.26 -14.31 -8.55
C ALA A 349 9.91 -15.29 -9.55
N ILE A 350 9.28 -16.43 -9.81
CA ILE A 350 9.75 -17.40 -10.82
C ILE A 350 9.70 -16.80 -12.23
N ALA A 351 8.67 -16.03 -12.57
CA ALA A 351 8.57 -15.36 -13.87
C ALA A 351 9.71 -14.35 -14.07
N ILE A 352 9.95 -13.48 -13.09
CA ILE A 352 11.06 -12.50 -13.12
C ILE A 352 12.41 -13.20 -13.23
N VAL A 353 12.62 -14.26 -12.43
CA VAL A 353 13.89 -15.00 -12.42
C VAL A 353 14.10 -15.78 -13.71
N ARG A 354 13.03 -16.35 -14.31
CA ARG A 354 13.10 -16.99 -15.61
C ARG A 354 13.57 -16.01 -16.68
N ASP A 355 12.97 -14.82 -16.75
CA ASP A 355 13.34 -13.80 -17.72
C ASP A 355 14.77 -13.32 -17.48
N PHE A 356 15.15 -13.12 -16.21
CA PHE A 356 16.51 -12.73 -15.86
C PHE A 356 17.55 -13.80 -16.19
N LEU A 357 17.29 -15.09 -15.94
CA LEU A 357 18.17 -16.20 -16.30
C LEU A 357 18.20 -16.45 -17.81
N PHE A 358 17.12 -16.15 -18.52
CA PHE A 358 17.07 -16.23 -19.98
C PHE A 358 17.94 -15.15 -20.60
N VAL A 359 17.80 -13.89 -20.15
CA VAL A 359 18.67 -12.78 -20.51
C VAL A 359 20.12 -13.06 -20.06
N SER A 360 20.31 -13.61 -18.86
CA SER A 360 21.65 -13.89 -18.34
C SER A 360 22.27 -15.17 -18.88
N SER A 361 21.56 -16.10 -19.51
CA SER A 361 22.22 -17.21 -20.23
C SER A 361 23.09 -16.69 -21.40
N SER A 362 22.75 -15.52 -21.95
CA SER A 362 23.59 -14.76 -22.89
C SER A 362 24.63 -13.86 -22.20
N ALA A 363 24.38 -13.42 -20.95
CA ALA A 363 25.24 -12.49 -20.19
C ALA A 363 26.18 -13.15 -19.16
N LEU A 364 25.94 -14.40 -18.76
CA LEU A 364 26.76 -15.22 -17.85
C LEU A 364 28.09 -15.57 -18.52
N LYS A 365 28.11 -15.67 -19.86
CA LYS A 365 29.36 -15.70 -20.65
C LYS A 365 30.13 -14.37 -20.62
N LYS A 366 29.48 -13.24 -20.33
CA LYS A 366 30.10 -11.89 -20.25
C LYS A 366 30.38 -11.40 -18.82
N GLN A 367 29.84 -12.04 -17.79
CA GLN A 367 30.02 -11.59 -16.40
C GLN A 367 31.42 -11.86 -15.81
N PHE A 368 32.20 -12.73 -16.43
CA PHE A 368 33.58 -13.02 -15.99
C PHE A 368 34.62 -12.01 -16.53
N VAL A 369 34.23 -11.07 -17.40
CA VAL A 369 35.10 -10.00 -17.89
C VAL A 369 34.36 -8.67 -17.78
N GLN A 370 34.21 -8.13 -16.57
CA GLN A 370 33.66 -6.79 -16.37
C GLN A 370 34.78 -5.78 -16.13
N GLY A 371 35.04 -4.94 -17.13
CA GLY A 371 35.84 -3.73 -16.99
C GLY A 371 35.19 -2.68 -16.08
N ALA A 372 35.94 -1.61 -15.77
CA ALA A 372 35.51 -0.56 -14.84
C ALA A 372 34.12 0.04 -15.19
N GLU A 373 33.26 0.20 -14.18
CA GLU A 373 31.95 0.80 -14.34
C GLU A 373 32.05 2.30 -14.66
N LYS A 374 31.29 2.77 -15.66
CA LYS A 374 31.28 4.18 -16.05
C LYS A 374 30.72 5.10 -14.95
N MET A 375 31.47 6.13 -14.59
CA MET A 375 31.04 7.25 -13.71
C MET A 375 30.05 8.20 -14.41
N PRO A 376 29.31 9.04 -13.65
CA PRO A 376 28.43 10.07 -14.20
C PRO A 376 29.18 11.04 -15.12
N GLY A 377 28.59 11.33 -16.28
CA GLY A 377 29.18 12.17 -17.33
C GLY A 377 29.26 13.66 -16.99
N LYS A 378 29.57 14.49 -18.00
CA LYS A 378 29.76 15.94 -17.84
C LYS A 378 28.53 16.67 -17.26
N LYS A 379 27.30 16.18 -17.53
CA LYS A 379 26.04 16.74 -17.00
C LYS A 379 25.78 16.49 -15.51
N ARG A 380 26.73 15.89 -14.76
CA ARG A 380 26.54 15.53 -13.33
C ARG A 380 26.16 16.69 -12.42
N ILE A 381 26.66 17.90 -12.68
CA ILE A 381 26.34 19.10 -11.88
C ILE A 381 24.86 19.44 -12.08
N PHE A 382 24.41 19.51 -13.33
CA PHE A 382 23.00 19.74 -13.66
C PHE A 382 22.07 18.70 -13.01
N VAL A 383 22.44 17.41 -13.05
CA VAL A 383 21.64 16.34 -12.42
C VAL A 383 21.64 16.45 -10.89
N ALA A 384 22.73 16.92 -10.27
CA ALA A 384 22.77 17.19 -8.83
C ALA A 384 21.85 18.36 -8.44
N VAL A 385 21.85 19.45 -9.23
CA VAL A 385 20.97 20.60 -9.03
C VAL A 385 19.50 20.20 -9.22
N LEU A 386 19.19 19.39 -10.23
CA LEU A 386 17.85 18.82 -10.40
C LEU A 386 17.43 17.97 -9.18
N GLY A 387 18.37 17.19 -8.61
CA GLY A 387 18.14 16.46 -7.38
C GLY A 387 17.78 17.37 -6.19
N LEU A 388 18.50 18.49 -6.02
CA LEU A 388 18.20 19.49 -5.00
C LEU A 388 16.82 20.13 -5.19
N TYR A 389 16.46 20.45 -6.44
CA TYR A 389 15.13 20.99 -6.76
C TYR A 389 14.01 20.01 -6.39
N ILE A 390 14.17 18.72 -6.68
CA ILE A 390 13.18 17.68 -6.31
C ILE A 390 13.07 17.55 -4.79
N VAL A 391 14.19 17.59 -4.06
CA VAL A 391 14.17 17.59 -2.58
C VAL A 391 13.43 18.81 -2.05
N PHE A 392 13.71 20.00 -2.58
CA PHE A 392 13.02 21.23 -2.18
C PHE A 392 11.50 21.14 -2.40
N LEU A 393 11.07 20.69 -3.58
CA LEU A 393 9.65 20.52 -3.90
C LEU A 393 8.99 19.48 -2.99
N SER A 394 9.66 18.37 -2.70
CA SER A 394 9.20 17.37 -1.74
C SER A 394 9.02 17.98 -0.35
N VAL A 395 10.01 18.69 0.17
CA VAL A 395 9.96 19.36 1.49
C VAL A 395 8.77 20.33 1.59
N VAL A 396 8.58 21.20 0.59
CA VAL A 396 7.48 22.18 0.58
C VAL A 396 6.13 21.47 0.60
N ARG A 397 5.95 20.43 -0.22
CA ARG A 397 4.70 19.65 -0.26
C ARG A 397 4.44 18.89 1.04
N MET A 398 5.50 18.42 1.71
CA MET A 398 5.39 17.71 2.98
C MET A 398 4.96 18.60 4.14
N HIS A 399 5.13 19.92 4.04
CA HIS A 399 4.63 20.88 5.02
C HIS A 399 3.16 21.28 4.82
N ALA A 400 2.53 20.91 3.71
CA ALA A 400 1.13 21.25 3.43
C ALA A 400 0.16 20.21 4.03
N VAL A 401 -0.90 20.65 4.71
CA VAL A 401 -1.88 19.76 5.36
C VAL A 401 -2.52 18.77 4.39
N ALA A 402 -2.85 19.19 3.16
CA ALA A 402 -3.45 18.33 2.14
C ALA A 402 -2.51 17.22 1.61
N TYR A 403 -1.19 17.44 1.67
CA TYR A 403 -0.20 16.61 0.98
C TYR A 403 0.82 15.98 1.93
N GLY A 404 0.87 16.44 3.18
CA GLY A 404 1.99 16.28 4.11
C GLY A 404 2.36 14.84 4.41
N GLU A 405 1.34 13.99 4.54
CA GLU A 405 1.53 12.58 4.90
C GLU A 405 1.43 11.61 3.71
N GLN A 406 1.33 12.08 2.46
CA GLN A 406 1.21 11.19 1.31
C GLN A 406 2.52 10.46 0.96
N ILE A 407 2.43 9.18 0.58
CA ILE A 407 3.59 8.31 0.31
C ILE A 407 4.44 8.80 -0.88
N TYR A 408 3.82 9.42 -1.89
CA TYR A 408 4.51 9.89 -3.10
C TYR A 408 5.62 10.92 -2.82
N HIS A 409 5.43 11.83 -1.84
CA HIS A 409 6.45 12.82 -1.50
C HIS A 409 7.73 12.18 -0.95
N PHE A 410 7.62 11.03 -0.28
CA PHE A 410 8.76 10.26 0.19
C PHE A 410 9.51 9.58 -0.97
N PHE A 411 8.81 9.13 -2.02
CA PHE A 411 9.46 8.63 -3.24
C PHE A 411 10.20 9.76 -3.97
N MET A 412 9.63 10.97 -4.02
CA MET A 412 10.33 12.14 -4.55
C MET A 412 11.56 12.49 -3.72
N LEU A 413 11.46 12.49 -2.39
CA LEU A 413 12.59 12.71 -1.48
C LEU A 413 13.70 11.67 -1.73
N ALA A 414 13.34 10.39 -1.81
CA ALA A 414 14.24 9.28 -2.07
C ALA A 414 14.98 9.44 -3.41
N LEU A 415 14.23 9.80 -4.46
CA LEU A 415 14.76 10.03 -5.80
C LEU A 415 15.72 11.23 -5.81
N GLY A 416 15.34 12.34 -5.17
CA GLY A 416 16.18 13.53 -5.04
C GLY A 416 17.50 13.22 -4.31
N LEU A 417 17.42 12.53 -3.16
CA LEU A 417 18.59 12.10 -2.40
C LEU A 417 19.49 11.13 -3.20
N TYR A 418 18.91 10.20 -3.96
CA TYR A 418 19.67 9.32 -4.85
C TYR A 418 20.46 10.11 -5.90
N LEU A 419 19.81 11.09 -6.55
CA LEU A 419 20.44 11.92 -7.57
C LEU A 419 21.57 12.76 -6.97
N ILE A 420 21.36 13.36 -5.80
CA ILE A 420 22.39 14.12 -5.08
C ILE A 420 23.56 13.22 -4.72
N LEU A 421 23.32 12.12 -4.00
CA LEU A 421 24.39 11.25 -3.52
C LEU A 421 25.23 10.70 -4.67
N ARG A 422 24.58 10.23 -5.75
CA ARG A 422 25.25 9.70 -6.93
C ARG A 422 26.14 10.73 -7.63
N ASN A 423 25.68 11.97 -7.79
CA ASN A 423 26.45 12.96 -8.54
C ASN A 423 27.47 13.69 -7.65
N ALA A 424 27.13 13.98 -6.39
CA ALA A 424 28.04 14.59 -5.42
C ALA A 424 29.24 13.69 -5.11
N LEU A 425 29.03 12.38 -4.91
CA LEU A 425 30.13 11.42 -4.71
C LEU A 425 31.06 11.37 -5.93
N ALA A 426 30.50 11.42 -7.15
CA ALA A 426 31.30 11.45 -8.38
C ALA A 426 32.13 12.75 -8.50
N ILE A 427 31.53 13.91 -8.19
CA ILE A 427 32.23 15.20 -8.19
C ILE A 427 33.38 15.17 -7.17
N TRP A 428 33.11 14.71 -5.95
CA TRP A 428 34.10 14.63 -4.88
C TRP A 428 35.28 13.72 -5.23
N LEU A 429 35.00 12.52 -5.76
CA LEU A 429 36.04 11.58 -6.18
C LEU A 429 36.90 12.17 -7.31
N LEU A 430 36.28 12.74 -8.35
CA LEU A 430 37.02 13.32 -9.47
C LEU A 430 37.82 14.56 -9.08
N ALA A 431 37.31 15.41 -8.18
CA ALA A 431 38.05 16.54 -7.64
C ALA A 431 39.29 16.07 -6.84
N LYS A 432 39.16 14.98 -6.08
CA LYS A 432 40.31 14.38 -5.36
C LYS A 432 41.30 13.70 -6.29
N ARG A 433 40.86 13.14 -7.42
CA ARG A 433 41.76 12.60 -8.45
C ARG A 433 42.59 13.69 -9.12
N LYS A 434 41.96 14.81 -9.47
CA LYS A 434 42.62 15.96 -10.13
C LYS A 434 43.65 16.67 -9.24
N LYS A 435 43.56 16.56 -7.92
CA LYS A 435 44.47 17.24 -6.99
C LYS A 435 45.81 16.51 -6.77
N GLU A 436 46.03 15.34 -7.38
CA GLU A 436 47.29 14.54 -7.44
C GLU A 436 48.27 14.58 -6.23
N GLY A 437 47.81 14.89 -5.02
CA GLY A 437 48.66 15.05 -3.83
C GLY A 437 48.69 13.83 -2.91
N GLN A 438 49.48 13.90 -1.83
CA GLN A 438 49.63 12.83 -0.81
C GLN A 438 48.29 12.29 -0.27
N SER A 439 47.26 13.14 -0.14
CA SER A 439 45.92 12.73 0.32
C SER A 439 45.18 11.77 -0.64
N TYR A 440 45.54 11.76 -1.93
CA TYR A 440 45.01 10.81 -2.92
C TYR A 440 45.67 9.45 -2.77
N TYR A 441 47.01 9.40 -2.81
CA TYR A 441 47.80 8.18 -2.70
C TYR A 441 47.59 7.45 -1.37
N ASN A 442 47.54 8.17 -0.24
CA ASN A 442 47.32 7.58 1.09
C ASN A 442 45.97 6.85 1.23
N LYS A 443 44.98 7.16 0.38
CA LYS A 443 43.64 6.54 0.40
C LYS A 443 43.30 5.85 -0.92
N LEU A 444 44.29 5.61 -1.79
CA LEU A 444 44.09 5.08 -3.13
C LEU A 444 43.41 3.71 -3.08
N LEU A 445 43.91 2.79 -2.26
CA LEU A 445 43.35 1.44 -2.16
C LEU A 445 41.89 1.44 -1.68
N LEU A 446 41.51 2.36 -0.80
CA LEU A 446 40.12 2.50 -0.35
C LEU A 446 39.22 3.10 -1.44
N ARG A 447 39.71 4.12 -2.16
CA ARG A 447 38.96 4.86 -3.19
C ARG A 447 38.90 4.13 -4.53
N ASN A 448 39.89 3.28 -4.85
CA ASN A 448 39.97 2.55 -6.13
C ASN A 448 38.69 1.76 -6.41
N ARG A 449 38.10 1.19 -5.35
CA ARG A 449 36.85 0.44 -5.44
C ARG A 449 35.65 1.28 -5.85
N TRP A 450 35.58 2.52 -5.36
CA TRP A 450 34.57 3.48 -5.78
C TRP A 450 34.77 3.93 -7.22
N TYR A 451 36.00 3.95 -7.73
CA TYR A 451 36.26 4.23 -9.14
C TYR A 451 35.88 3.05 -10.05
N TYR A 452 36.22 1.82 -9.65
CA TYR A 452 35.99 0.62 -10.46
C TYR A 452 34.53 0.13 -10.46
N ARG A 453 33.86 0.19 -9.29
CA ARG A 453 32.46 -0.26 -9.08
C ARG A 453 31.54 0.88 -8.66
N PHE A 454 31.63 2.03 -9.35
CA PHE A 454 30.92 3.24 -8.93
C PHE A 454 29.40 3.06 -8.86
N LYS A 455 28.77 2.49 -9.89
CA LYS A 455 27.30 2.36 -9.96
C LYS A 455 26.81 1.36 -8.92
N THR A 456 27.47 0.23 -8.81
CA THR A 456 27.08 -0.83 -7.86
C THR A 456 27.23 -0.38 -6.41
N ASN A 457 28.34 0.27 -6.07
CA ASN A 457 28.54 0.81 -4.72
C ASN A 457 27.54 1.92 -4.41
N THR A 458 27.35 2.88 -5.31
CA THR A 458 26.39 3.98 -5.10
C THR A 458 24.97 3.46 -4.91
N ARG A 459 24.51 2.53 -5.76
CA ARG A 459 23.14 1.98 -5.67
C ARG A 459 22.91 1.26 -4.35
N VAL A 460 23.88 0.44 -3.92
CA VAL A 460 23.73 -0.29 -2.65
C VAL A 460 23.82 0.66 -1.47
N THR A 461 24.71 1.64 -1.49
CA THR A 461 24.78 2.65 -0.44
C THR A 461 23.47 3.43 -0.33
N VAL A 462 22.86 3.82 -1.44
CA VAL A 462 21.54 4.47 -1.41
C VAL A 462 20.45 3.52 -0.93
N PHE A 463 20.44 2.27 -1.38
CA PHE A 463 19.48 1.28 -0.90
C PHE A 463 19.59 1.10 0.63
N CYS A 464 20.81 0.92 1.15
CA CYS A 464 21.08 0.85 2.58
C CYS A 464 20.66 2.13 3.32
N MET A 465 20.87 3.30 2.71
CA MET A 465 20.46 4.59 3.27
C MET A 465 18.93 4.71 3.36
N MET A 466 18.22 4.27 2.33
CA MET A 466 16.77 4.39 2.24
C MET A 466 16.05 3.46 3.23
N VAL A 467 16.61 2.31 3.60
CA VAL A 467 15.92 1.36 4.49
C VAL A 467 15.61 1.97 5.86
N PRO A 468 16.59 2.50 6.64
CA PRO A 468 16.28 3.14 7.92
C PRO A 468 15.43 4.40 7.76
N VAL A 469 15.59 5.15 6.66
CA VAL A 469 14.74 6.31 6.36
C VAL A 469 13.29 5.86 6.20
N VAL A 470 13.01 4.86 5.37
CA VAL A 470 11.66 4.31 5.16
C VAL A 470 11.08 3.78 6.47
N ILE A 471 11.86 3.05 7.26
CA ILE A 471 11.43 2.54 8.58
C ILE A 471 11.05 3.70 9.51
N MET A 472 11.94 4.66 9.71
CA MET A 472 11.74 5.75 10.68
C MET A 472 10.72 6.78 10.22
N VAL A 473 10.61 7.01 8.91
CA VAL A 473 9.83 8.11 8.34
C VAL A 473 8.47 7.64 7.83
N ILE A 474 8.41 6.57 7.02
CA ILE A 474 7.14 6.13 6.40
C ILE A 474 6.32 5.31 7.37
N TYR A 475 6.94 4.38 8.10
CA TYR A 475 6.22 3.54 9.07
C TYR A 475 6.23 4.17 10.46
N GLY A 476 7.29 4.90 10.82
CA GLY A 476 7.38 5.60 12.11
C GLY A 476 6.27 6.63 12.31
N LYS A 477 5.87 7.36 11.27
CA LYS A 477 4.74 8.32 11.37
C LYS A 477 3.39 7.69 11.72
N SER A 478 3.19 6.40 11.48
CA SER A 478 1.98 5.68 11.88
C SER A 478 2.18 4.91 13.18
N PHE A 479 3.39 4.37 13.39
CA PHE A 479 3.73 3.54 14.53
C PHE A 479 3.90 4.33 15.84
N PHE A 480 4.66 5.43 15.83
CA PHE A 480 4.96 6.17 17.06
C PHE A 480 3.76 6.93 17.63
N PRO A 481 2.88 7.56 16.82
CA PRO A 481 1.63 8.08 17.36
C PRO A 481 0.81 6.98 18.01
N SER A 482 0.73 5.78 17.42
CA SER A 482 -0.02 4.67 18.02
C SER A 482 0.41 4.34 19.45
N MET A 483 1.63 4.70 19.87
CA MET A 483 2.12 4.48 21.24
C MET A 483 1.77 5.60 22.22
N LEU A 484 1.27 6.73 21.73
CA LEU A 484 0.73 7.79 22.57
C LEU A 484 -0.54 7.25 23.23
N HIS A 485 -0.54 7.22 24.56
CA HIS A 485 -1.71 6.80 25.30
C HIS A 485 -2.61 8.01 25.50
N GLN A 486 -3.74 8.05 24.79
CA GLN A 486 -4.85 8.91 25.17
C GLN A 486 -5.77 8.12 26.09
N SER A 487 -6.21 8.74 27.18
CA SER A 487 -7.20 8.14 28.06
C SER A 487 -8.55 8.07 27.34
N GLU A 488 -9.33 7.01 27.58
CA GLU A 488 -10.67 6.88 26.99
C GLU A 488 -11.56 8.10 27.24
N LYS A 489 -11.43 8.71 28.42
CA LYS A 489 -12.18 9.92 28.82
C LYS A 489 -11.76 11.16 28.05
N GLU A 490 -10.55 11.22 27.52
CA GLU A 490 -10.12 12.31 26.65
C GLU A 490 -10.66 12.19 25.23
N LEU A 491 -10.85 10.96 24.75
CA LEU A 491 -11.33 10.70 23.39
C LEU A 491 -12.86 10.65 23.32
N PHE A 492 -13.49 10.18 24.40
CA PHE A 492 -14.93 10.11 24.61
C PHE A 492 -15.29 10.67 25.99
N PRO A 493 -15.43 12.00 26.12
CA PRO A 493 -15.80 12.65 27.38
C PRO A 493 -17.22 12.31 27.85
N TYR A 494 -18.10 11.96 26.91
CA TYR A 494 -19.51 11.63 27.12
C TYR A 494 -19.81 10.20 26.64
N ASP A 495 -20.86 9.59 27.20
CA ASP A 495 -21.25 8.21 26.84
C ASP A 495 -21.98 8.17 25.50
N PHE A 496 -22.88 9.15 25.28
CA PHE A 496 -23.60 9.32 24.02
C PHE A 496 -23.52 10.76 23.52
N GLN A 497 -23.35 10.92 22.21
CA GLN A 497 -23.54 12.18 21.49
C GLN A 497 -24.75 12.00 20.55
N VAL A 498 -25.72 12.91 20.64
CA VAL A 498 -26.92 12.86 19.81
C VAL A 498 -27.13 14.21 19.12
N MET A 499 -27.33 14.19 17.81
CA MET A 499 -27.78 15.35 17.04
C MET A 499 -29.29 15.27 16.89
N ILE A 500 -30.02 16.27 17.38
CA ILE A 500 -31.49 16.27 17.42
C ILE A 500 -32.04 17.63 17.00
N ARG A 501 -33.35 17.69 16.82
CA ARG A 501 -34.07 18.96 16.70
C ARG A 501 -34.42 19.50 18.08
N GLN A 502 -34.62 20.81 18.16
CA GLN A 502 -34.98 21.50 19.40
C GLN A 502 -36.23 20.90 20.08
N GLU A 503 -37.22 20.44 19.30
CA GLU A 503 -38.46 19.80 19.79
C GLU A 503 -38.22 18.47 20.52
N GLU A 504 -37.17 17.74 20.14
CA GLU A 504 -36.82 16.43 20.70
C GLU A 504 -35.94 16.55 21.96
N GLY A 505 -35.45 17.75 22.27
CA GLY A 505 -34.59 18.02 23.42
C GLY A 505 -35.19 17.58 24.75
N GLU A 506 -36.47 17.88 24.99
CA GLU A 506 -37.17 17.47 26.21
C GLU A 506 -37.27 15.95 26.34
N THR A 507 -37.47 15.25 25.23
CA THR A 507 -37.58 13.79 25.21
C THR A 507 -36.25 13.15 25.59
N VAL A 508 -35.14 13.63 25.02
CA VAL A 508 -33.79 13.15 25.37
C VAL A 508 -33.44 13.44 26.83
N GLN A 509 -33.85 14.60 27.34
CA GLN A 509 -33.66 14.93 28.76
C GLN A 509 -34.43 13.99 29.68
N LYS A 510 -35.71 13.72 29.39
CA LYS A 510 -36.54 12.76 30.15
C LYS A 510 -35.95 11.34 30.12
N ILE A 511 -35.39 10.91 28.98
CA ILE A 511 -34.70 9.62 28.87
C ILE A 511 -33.47 9.60 29.79
N ALA A 512 -32.65 10.64 29.80
CA ALA A 512 -31.48 10.70 30.67
C ALA A 512 -31.86 10.67 32.16
N GLU A 513 -32.84 11.48 32.56
CA GLU A 513 -33.29 11.58 33.96
C GLU A 513 -33.91 10.27 34.46
N LYS A 514 -34.71 9.58 33.62
CA LYS A 514 -35.32 8.28 33.94
C LYS A 514 -34.28 7.24 34.36
N TYR A 515 -33.09 7.28 33.77
CA TYR A 515 -32.00 6.34 34.03
C TYR A 515 -30.87 6.94 34.88
N HIS A 516 -31.19 7.97 35.69
CA HIS A 516 -30.25 8.65 36.61
C HIS A 516 -28.99 9.22 35.92
N GLY A 517 -29.11 9.57 34.65
CA GLY A 517 -28.06 10.20 33.85
C GLY A 517 -28.15 11.73 33.81
N LYS A 518 -27.15 12.36 33.22
CA LYS A 518 -27.11 13.80 32.93
C LYS A 518 -27.11 14.03 31.43
N ALA A 519 -28.00 14.88 30.94
CA ALA A 519 -28.00 15.37 29.57
C ALA A 519 -27.60 16.84 29.53
N TRP A 520 -26.63 17.19 28.68
CA TRP A 520 -26.29 18.57 28.38
C TRP A 520 -26.72 18.90 26.96
N ILE A 521 -27.73 19.76 26.85
CA ILE A 521 -28.31 20.19 25.58
C ILE A 521 -27.66 21.51 25.18
N LEU A 522 -27.08 21.54 23.97
CA LEU A 522 -26.32 22.66 23.44
C LEU A 522 -26.85 23.09 22.07
N PRO A 523 -26.85 24.40 21.77
CA PRO A 523 -27.17 24.87 20.43
C PRO A 523 -26.05 24.47 19.47
N ALA A 524 -26.41 23.80 18.37
CA ALA A 524 -25.49 23.29 17.37
C ALA A 524 -26.15 23.37 15.99
N LYS A 525 -25.42 23.21 14.89
CA LYS A 525 -26.03 23.14 13.56
C LYS A 525 -25.25 22.23 12.64
N ARG A 526 -25.91 21.54 11.72
CA ARG A 526 -25.20 20.82 10.66
C ARG A 526 -24.46 21.81 9.75
N VAL A 527 -23.19 21.53 9.45
CA VAL A 527 -22.36 22.35 8.57
C VAL A 527 -21.66 21.45 7.58
N THR A 528 -21.79 21.75 6.29
CA THR A 528 -21.27 20.89 5.22
C THR A 528 -20.11 21.50 4.45
N THR A 529 -19.23 20.65 3.95
CA THR A 529 -18.13 21.01 3.05
C THR A 529 -18.36 20.44 1.66
N ALA A 530 -17.86 21.16 0.65
CA ALA A 530 -18.09 20.82 -0.74
C ALA A 530 -17.60 19.40 -1.10
N GLN A 531 -16.49 18.93 -0.51
CA GLN A 531 -15.97 17.60 -0.79
C GLN A 531 -15.34 16.92 0.44
N ASN A 532 -15.86 15.73 0.80
CA ASN A 532 -15.33 14.93 1.92
C ASN A 532 -14.16 14.01 1.55
N THR A 533 -14.03 13.64 0.27
CA THR A 533 -13.12 12.56 -0.13
C THR A 533 -11.88 13.08 -0.87
N PRO A 534 -10.70 12.49 -0.64
CA PRO A 534 -9.48 12.86 -1.37
C PRO A 534 -9.50 12.45 -2.85
N LYS A 535 -10.50 11.68 -3.29
CA LYS A 535 -10.69 11.26 -4.68
C LYS A 535 -11.05 12.47 -5.53
N PRO A 536 -10.27 12.83 -6.58
CA PRO A 536 -10.64 13.93 -7.45
C PRO A 536 -11.95 13.59 -8.17
N LYS A 537 -12.97 14.44 -8.01
CA LYS A 537 -14.25 14.33 -8.73
C LYS A 537 -14.33 15.40 -9.80
N ASN A 538 -15.17 15.16 -10.81
CA ASN A 538 -15.45 16.16 -11.83
C ASN A 538 -16.09 17.38 -11.17
N ILE A 539 -15.52 18.56 -11.39
CA ILE A 539 -15.96 19.81 -10.76
C ILE A 539 -17.40 20.15 -11.21
N MET A 540 -17.81 19.70 -12.41
CA MET A 540 -19.13 19.95 -12.98
C MET A 540 -20.21 18.98 -12.49
N GLU A 541 -19.85 17.87 -11.85
CA GLU A 541 -20.80 16.87 -11.32
C GLU A 541 -21.13 17.11 -9.85
N ASN A 542 -22.21 16.49 -9.36
CA ASN A 542 -22.56 16.50 -7.94
C ASN A 542 -21.51 15.73 -7.12
N ILE A 543 -20.84 16.43 -6.21
CA ILE A 543 -19.79 15.85 -5.36
C ILE A 543 -20.47 15.23 -4.12
N LEU A 544 -20.94 13.97 -4.24
CA LEU A 544 -21.52 13.21 -3.12
C LEU A 544 -20.64 12.00 -2.73
N PRO A 545 -20.38 11.73 -1.45
CA PRO A 545 -20.86 12.46 -0.28
C PRO A 545 -20.11 13.78 -0.05
N GLN A 546 -20.84 14.77 0.46
CA GLN A 546 -20.30 16.03 0.98
C GLN A 546 -19.81 15.83 2.41
N GLY A 547 -18.87 16.66 2.87
CA GLY A 547 -18.40 16.55 4.25
C GLY A 547 -19.45 17.10 5.18
N GLN A 548 -19.69 16.47 6.33
CA GLN A 548 -20.68 16.93 7.29
C GLN A 548 -20.03 17.05 8.67
N ASN A 549 -20.25 18.19 9.30
CA ASN A 549 -19.61 18.65 10.52
C ASN A 549 -20.64 19.40 11.39
N ILE A 550 -20.24 19.85 12.57
CA ILE A 550 -21.11 20.52 13.55
C ILE A 550 -20.66 21.96 13.74
N GLY A 551 -21.52 22.92 13.40
CA GLY A 551 -21.38 24.33 13.71
C GLY A 551 -21.77 24.64 15.16
N ILE A 552 -20.94 25.42 15.85
CA ILE A 552 -21.24 25.93 17.21
C ILE A 552 -20.79 27.39 17.37
N SER A 553 -21.32 28.07 18.38
CA SER A 553 -20.87 29.40 18.79
C SER A 553 -19.56 29.36 19.58
N TYR A 554 -18.84 30.49 19.60
CA TYR A 554 -17.57 30.61 20.34
C TYR A 554 -17.75 30.51 21.86
N SER A 555 -18.88 30.98 22.37
CA SER A 555 -19.29 30.83 23.77
C SER A 555 -19.52 29.36 24.14
N THR A 556 -20.24 28.59 23.30
CA THR A 556 -20.42 27.13 23.48
C THR A 556 -19.09 26.39 23.43
N TYR A 557 -18.20 26.74 22.49
CA TYR A 557 -16.84 26.17 22.43
C TYR A 557 -16.06 26.37 23.74
N LYS A 558 -16.09 27.58 24.33
CA LYS A 558 -15.44 27.84 25.62
C LYS A 558 -16.01 27.00 26.75
N GLN A 559 -17.34 26.79 26.77
CA GLN A 559 -17.99 25.95 27.76
C GLN A 559 -17.56 24.49 27.63
N LEU A 560 -17.53 23.94 26.41
CA LEU A 560 -17.04 22.60 26.12
C LEU A 560 -15.58 22.42 26.55
N CYS A 561 -14.71 23.38 26.23
CA CYS A 561 -13.33 23.37 26.68
C CYS A 561 -13.21 23.33 28.21
N LYS A 562 -14.01 24.15 28.92
CA LYS A 562 -14.02 24.18 30.39
C LYS A 562 -14.52 22.86 30.99
N ALA A 563 -15.53 22.23 30.38
CA ALA A 563 -16.08 20.95 30.84
C ALA A 563 -15.06 19.81 30.74
N VAL A 564 -14.27 19.79 29.67
CA VAL A 564 -13.21 18.78 29.44
C VAL A 564 -11.89 19.15 30.14
N GLY A 565 -11.78 20.35 30.71
CA GLY A 565 -10.57 20.83 31.40
C GLY A 565 -9.43 21.26 30.45
N VAL A 566 -9.78 21.72 29.26
CA VAL A 566 -8.85 22.18 28.22
C VAL A 566 -8.88 23.71 28.14
N GLU A 567 -7.72 24.35 27.99
CA GLU A 567 -7.67 25.80 27.76
C GLU A 567 -8.17 26.16 26.35
N PRO A 568 -9.14 27.07 26.21
CA PRO A 568 -9.66 27.47 24.91
C PRO A 568 -8.62 28.28 24.14
N LYS A 569 -8.47 28.04 22.83
CA LYS A 569 -7.61 28.87 21.98
C LYS A 569 -8.18 30.28 21.88
N LYS A 570 -7.32 31.27 22.15
CA LYS A 570 -7.65 32.70 22.01
C LYS A 570 -7.59 33.07 20.54
N VAL A 571 -8.74 33.36 19.93
CA VAL A 571 -8.87 33.67 18.51
C VAL A 571 -9.89 34.79 18.34
N ASN A 572 -9.58 35.76 17.48
CA ASN A 572 -10.52 36.84 17.12
C ASN A 572 -11.31 36.41 15.87
N LEU A 573 -12.50 35.86 16.10
CA LEU A 573 -13.47 35.57 15.05
C LEU A 573 -14.21 36.85 14.64
N LYS A 574 -14.51 36.99 13.36
CA LYS A 574 -15.20 38.15 12.80
C LYS A 574 -16.71 37.92 12.81
N LYS A 575 -17.46 39.02 12.97
CA LYS A 575 -18.93 39.05 12.97
C LYS A 575 -19.56 38.67 11.63
N ASP A 576 -18.80 38.80 10.54
CA ASP A 576 -19.23 38.47 9.16
C ASP A 576 -19.13 36.95 8.85
N GLY A 577 -18.54 36.14 9.73
CA GLY A 577 -18.33 34.71 9.51
C GLY A 577 -17.24 34.37 8.48
N SER A 578 -16.46 35.35 8.00
CA SER A 578 -15.42 35.13 6.98
C SER A 578 -14.23 34.29 7.50
N ASN A 579 -14.06 34.22 8.82
CA ASN A 579 -13.08 33.35 9.45
C ASN A 579 -13.70 32.44 10.52
N ILE A 580 -13.11 31.26 10.67
CA ILE A 580 -13.60 30.19 11.54
C ILE A 580 -12.48 29.64 12.40
N LEU A 581 -12.86 29.07 13.55
CA LEU A 581 -11.99 28.20 14.35
C LEU A 581 -12.42 26.75 14.11
N LEU A 582 -11.46 25.90 13.72
CA LEU A 582 -11.73 24.50 13.42
C LEU A 582 -11.25 23.59 14.56
N VAL A 583 -12.11 22.73 15.08
CA VAL A 583 -11.77 21.76 16.12
C VAL A 583 -11.99 20.35 15.61
N TYR A 584 -10.89 19.65 15.31
CA TYR A 584 -10.94 18.28 14.84
C TYR A 584 -11.29 17.33 15.99
N GLN A 585 -12.38 16.59 15.84
CA GLN A 585 -12.82 15.55 16.76
C GLN A 585 -12.12 14.23 16.42
N GLN A 586 -10.80 14.20 16.60
CA GLN A 586 -9.97 13.06 16.20
C GLN A 586 -8.95 12.66 17.26
N ASP A 587 -8.53 11.41 17.16
CA ASP A 587 -7.42 10.88 17.92
C ASP A 587 -6.08 11.50 17.45
N VAL A 588 -5.14 11.66 18.37
CA VAL A 588 -3.77 12.17 18.12
C VAL A 588 -2.99 11.31 17.11
N THR A 589 -3.38 10.04 16.96
CA THR A 589 -2.84 9.09 16.00
C THR A 589 -3.36 9.27 14.57
N ALA A 590 -4.54 9.88 14.41
CA ALA A 590 -5.13 10.14 13.11
C ALA A 590 -4.21 11.04 12.28
N LYS A 591 -4.24 10.86 10.97
CA LYS A 591 -3.49 11.69 10.04
C LYS A 591 -4.18 13.03 9.93
N MET A 592 -3.42 14.13 9.97
CA MET A 592 -4.02 15.43 9.70
C MET A 592 -4.49 15.49 8.25
N HIS A 593 -5.68 16.04 8.04
CA HIS A 593 -6.28 16.19 6.72
C HIS A 593 -7.05 17.51 6.62
N PRO A 594 -7.24 18.05 5.40
CA PRO A 594 -8.13 19.18 5.22
C PRO A 594 -9.57 18.75 5.53
N ILE A 595 -10.39 19.68 6.04
CA ILE A 595 -11.83 19.45 6.25
C ILE A 595 -12.62 19.46 4.94
N ASP A 596 -12.04 20.06 3.90
CA ASP A 596 -12.60 20.13 2.56
C ASP A 596 -11.50 19.79 1.55
N TYR A 597 -11.74 18.76 0.75
CA TYR A 597 -10.82 18.33 -0.30
C TYR A 597 -11.05 19.05 -1.63
N TYR A 598 -12.08 19.90 -1.71
CA TYR A 598 -12.42 20.61 -2.94
C TYR A 598 -11.27 21.52 -3.38
N LEU A 599 -10.78 21.29 -4.60
CA LEU A 599 -9.62 21.96 -5.22
C LEU A 599 -8.33 21.96 -4.39
N TYR A 600 -8.27 21.17 -3.32
CA TYR A 600 -7.20 21.21 -2.29
C TYR A 600 -6.88 22.63 -1.81
N ALA A 601 -7.89 23.49 -1.73
CA ALA A 601 -7.72 24.87 -1.30
C ALA A 601 -7.23 24.93 0.15
N ALA A 602 -6.38 25.90 0.47
CA ALA A 602 -5.91 26.11 1.84
C ALA A 602 -7.06 26.53 2.79
N ASN A 603 -8.13 27.11 2.23
CA ASN A 603 -9.33 27.54 2.93
C ASN A 603 -10.52 26.73 2.42
N PRO A 604 -11.34 26.14 3.32
CA PRO A 604 -12.48 25.31 2.97
C PRO A 604 -13.67 26.10 2.44
N TYR A 605 -14.45 25.45 1.59
CA TYR A 605 -15.75 25.90 1.09
C TYR A 605 -16.84 25.30 2.00
N ILE A 606 -17.59 26.17 2.70
CA ILE A 606 -18.46 25.76 3.82
C ILE A 606 -19.87 26.32 3.66
N HIS A 607 -20.85 25.42 3.73
CA HIS A 607 -22.27 25.70 3.79
C HIS A 607 -22.83 25.38 5.20
N ILE A 608 -23.76 26.19 5.70
CA ILE A 608 -24.44 25.95 6.98
C ILE A 608 -25.82 25.37 6.64
N GLY A 609 -26.08 24.13 7.06
CA GLY A 609 -27.25 23.36 6.66
C GLY A 609 -26.90 21.93 6.29
N LEU A 610 -27.87 21.22 5.72
CA LEU A 610 -27.71 19.85 5.22
C LEU A 610 -26.88 19.80 3.94
N PRO A 611 -26.43 18.59 3.54
CA PRO A 611 -25.87 18.37 2.22
C PRO A 611 -26.89 18.66 1.13
N VAL A 612 -26.42 19.15 -0.02
CA VAL A 612 -27.27 19.39 -1.19
C VAL A 612 -27.04 18.28 -2.22
N LEU A 613 -28.10 17.55 -2.59
CA LEU A 613 -28.01 16.40 -3.50
C LEU A 613 -27.73 16.80 -4.95
N SER A 614 -28.18 17.99 -5.36
CA SER A 614 -28.04 18.54 -6.70
C SER A 614 -27.52 19.98 -6.66
N CYS A 615 -26.19 20.12 -6.65
CA CYS A 615 -25.51 21.41 -6.69
C CYS A 615 -24.83 21.59 -8.05
N ASN A 616 -25.29 22.55 -8.85
CA ASN A 616 -24.65 22.88 -10.13
C ASN A 616 -23.21 23.35 -9.91
N GLY A 617 -22.24 22.81 -10.69
CA GLY A 617 -20.82 23.15 -10.55
C GLY A 617 -20.48 24.63 -10.77
N ILE A 618 -21.38 25.39 -11.42
CA ILE A 618 -21.22 26.83 -11.69
C ILE A 618 -21.50 27.69 -10.45
N ASN A 619 -22.56 27.37 -9.68
CA ASN A 619 -23.01 28.18 -8.53
C ASN A 619 -22.54 27.60 -7.18
N ARG A 620 -21.68 26.57 -7.21
CA ARG A 620 -21.23 25.87 -5.99
C ARG A 620 -20.46 26.78 -5.04
N GLU A 621 -19.67 27.71 -5.57
CA GLU A 621 -18.91 28.65 -4.75
C GLU A 621 -19.80 29.69 -4.06
N ASP A 622 -20.99 29.97 -4.62
CA ASP A 622 -21.99 30.83 -4.00
C ASP A 622 -22.69 30.11 -2.84
N LEU A 623 -23.03 28.83 -3.03
CA LEU A 623 -23.65 27.99 -2.01
C LEU A 623 -22.69 27.63 -0.87
N TYR A 624 -21.42 27.38 -1.20
CA TYR A 624 -20.35 27.06 -0.26
C TYR A 624 -19.31 28.19 -0.24
N PRO A 625 -19.57 29.32 0.45
CA PRO A 625 -18.59 30.40 0.51
C PRO A 625 -17.27 29.94 1.14
N GLN A 626 -16.15 30.41 0.57
CA GLN A 626 -14.82 30.11 1.09
C GLN A 626 -14.59 30.84 2.42
N ARG A 627 -14.13 30.11 3.45
CA ARG A 627 -13.88 30.66 4.79
C ARG A 627 -12.42 30.49 5.22
N LYS A 628 -11.83 31.54 5.80
CA LYS A 628 -10.44 31.50 6.26
C LYS A 628 -10.32 30.79 7.61
N ILE A 629 -9.43 29.80 7.70
CA ILE A 629 -9.13 29.16 8.99
C ILE A 629 -8.26 30.11 9.83
N ALA A 630 -8.82 30.68 10.91
CA ALA A 630 -8.09 31.58 11.81
C ALA A 630 -7.14 30.81 12.73
N ALA A 631 -7.59 29.66 13.21
CA ALA A 631 -6.80 28.66 13.91
C ALA A 631 -7.49 27.30 13.80
N HIS A 632 -6.75 26.22 14.05
CA HIS A 632 -7.32 24.89 14.24
C HIS A 632 -6.83 24.30 15.56
N GLN A 633 -7.56 23.34 16.11
CA GLN A 633 -7.21 22.58 17.31
C GLN A 633 -7.55 21.10 17.11
N VAL A 634 -6.65 20.20 17.50
CA VAL A 634 -6.90 18.74 17.47
C VAL A 634 -7.22 18.28 18.89
N LYS A 635 -8.51 18.14 19.23
CA LYS A 635 -8.96 17.66 20.53
C LYS A 635 -10.41 17.20 20.47
N ALA A 636 -10.67 15.98 20.94
CA ALA A 636 -12.03 15.50 21.14
C ALA A 636 -12.69 16.24 22.32
N LEU A 637 -13.69 17.06 22.02
CA LEU A 637 -14.50 17.80 23.00
C LEU A 637 -15.87 17.12 23.19
N THR A 638 -16.44 16.55 22.14
CA THR A 638 -17.72 15.84 22.16
C THR A 638 -17.51 14.32 22.05
N GLY A 639 -16.60 13.91 21.16
CA GLY A 639 -16.17 12.53 20.99
C GLY A 639 -15.59 12.27 19.59
N ALA A 640 -14.60 11.39 19.47
CA ALA A 640 -13.97 11.07 18.17
C ALA A 640 -14.66 9.90 17.45
N TYR A 641 -15.86 10.11 16.90
CA TYR A 641 -16.67 9.00 16.35
C TYR A 641 -16.33 8.59 14.91
N LEU A 642 -15.89 9.52 14.05
CA LEU A 642 -15.54 9.27 12.64
C LEU A 642 -14.07 9.63 12.31
N ASN A 643 -13.17 9.38 13.26
CA ASN A 643 -11.72 9.56 13.09
C ASN A 643 -11.27 10.98 12.64
N GLY A 644 -12.11 11.99 12.80
CA GLY A 644 -11.82 13.37 12.38
C GLY A 644 -12.24 13.75 10.97
N LEU A 645 -12.72 12.82 10.14
CA LEU A 645 -13.14 13.15 8.77
C LEU A 645 -14.42 13.98 8.75
N GLN A 646 -15.36 13.60 9.59
CA GLN A 646 -16.68 14.19 9.75
C GLN A 646 -16.99 14.39 11.24
N GLU A 647 -18.08 15.08 11.54
CA GLU A 647 -18.50 15.44 12.91
C GLU A 647 -17.47 16.30 13.65
N ASN A 648 -16.64 17.06 12.92
CA ASN A 648 -15.75 18.05 13.52
C ASN A 648 -16.53 19.30 13.96
N LEU A 649 -15.98 20.06 14.91
CA LEU A 649 -16.62 21.32 15.31
C LEU A 649 -16.09 22.49 14.50
N ILE A 650 -16.98 23.23 13.86
CA ILE A 650 -16.72 24.49 13.17
C ILE A 650 -17.27 25.61 14.05
N VAL A 651 -16.37 26.42 14.58
CA VAL A 651 -16.71 27.45 15.57
C VAL A 651 -16.83 28.81 14.88
N PHE A 652 -18.00 29.42 15.01
CA PHE A 652 -18.32 30.74 14.47
C PHE A 652 -18.37 31.81 15.58
N HIS A 653 -18.37 33.08 15.19
CA HIS A 653 -18.66 34.18 16.11
C HIS A 653 -20.11 34.06 16.62
N ASP A 654 -20.35 34.39 17.90
CA ASP A 654 -21.65 34.19 18.56
C ASP A 654 -22.81 34.86 17.79
N GLU A 655 -22.67 36.16 17.46
CA GLU A 655 -23.68 36.89 16.67
C GLU A 655 -23.96 36.28 15.29
N TYR A 656 -22.94 35.71 14.63
CA TYR A 656 -23.10 35.11 13.31
C TYR A 656 -23.82 33.77 13.40
N PHE A 657 -23.47 32.95 14.38
CA PHE A 657 -24.08 31.65 14.61
C PHE A 657 -25.57 31.79 14.93
N GLU A 658 -25.94 32.65 15.89
CA GLU A 658 -27.35 32.83 16.26
C GLU A 658 -28.20 33.36 15.10
N LYS A 659 -27.63 34.24 14.26
CA LYS A 659 -28.34 34.74 13.08
C LYS A 659 -28.63 33.64 12.06
N HIS A 660 -27.68 32.75 11.79
CA HIS A 660 -27.78 31.76 10.71
C HIS A 660 -28.18 30.35 11.20
N ARG A 661 -28.53 30.21 12.48
CA ARG A 661 -28.88 28.91 13.08
C ARG A 661 -30.17 28.31 12.50
N MET A 662 -31.10 29.18 12.12
CA MET A 662 -32.43 28.81 11.62
C MET A 662 -32.65 29.11 10.12
N ASP A 663 -31.58 29.49 9.40
CA ASP A 663 -31.68 29.98 8.01
C ASP A 663 -32.09 28.92 6.98
N ASP A 664 -32.00 27.64 7.33
CA ASP A 664 -32.26 26.49 6.46
C ASP A 664 -33.68 25.92 6.57
N ALA A 665 -34.54 26.52 7.41
CA ALA A 665 -35.94 26.12 7.53
C ALA A 665 -36.72 26.21 6.20
N ASP A 666 -36.31 27.12 5.30
CA ASP A 666 -36.97 27.39 4.02
C ASP A 666 -36.09 27.04 2.81
N THR A 667 -35.13 26.12 2.96
CA THR A 667 -34.16 25.76 1.90
C THR A 667 -34.43 24.37 1.34
N ASN A 668 -34.45 24.25 0.01
CA ASN A 668 -34.65 22.99 -0.68
C ASN A 668 -33.38 22.11 -0.58
N PHE A 669 -33.46 20.93 0.04
CA PHE A 669 -32.27 20.06 0.21
C PHE A 669 -31.79 19.42 -1.11
N LEU A 670 -32.60 19.44 -2.17
CA LEU A 670 -32.18 18.98 -3.50
C LEU A 670 -31.32 20.02 -4.19
N THR A 671 -31.71 21.29 -4.22
CA THR A 671 -31.07 22.34 -5.04
C THR A 671 -30.24 23.35 -4.24
N GLY A 672 -30.48 23.48 -2.94
CA GLY A 672 -29.87 24.48 -2.06
C GLY A 672 -30.47 25.88 -2.18
N GLU A 673 -31.56 26.05 -2.94
CA GLU A 673 -32.24 27.33 -3.16
C GLU A 673 -33.38 27.56 -2.14
N LYS A 674 -33.74 28.83 -1.91
CA LYS A 674 -34.87 29.19 -1.04
C LYS A 674 -36.19 28.88 -1.73
N ILE A 675 -37.11 28.27 -0.99
CA ILE A 675 -38.41 27.86 -1.50
C ILE A 675 -39.30 29.09 -1.73
N THR A 676 -39.99 29.11 -2.87
CA THR A 676 -40.91 30.20 -3.24
C THR A 676 -42.34 29.74 -3.48
N SER A 677 -42.60 28.42 -3.49
CA SER A 677 -43.91 27.81 -3.77
C SER A 677 -44.31 26.74 -2.76
N GLU A 678 -45.61 26.56 -2.49
CA GLU A 678 -46.13 25.58 -1.53
C GLU A 678 -45.88 24.11 -1.95
N GLU A 679 -45.69 23.83 -3.23
CA GLU A 679 -45.39 22.46 -3.73
C GLU A 679 -43.97 21.99 -3.35
N GLU A 680 -43.04 22.93 -3.18
CA GLU A 680 -41.64 22.65 -2.82
C GLU A 680 -41.43 22.38 -1.32
N LEU A 681 -42.46 22.58 -0.48
CA LEU A 681 -42.38 22.33 0.97
C LEU A 681 -42.06 20.86 1.30
N SER A 682 -42.44 19.95 0.40
CA SER A 682 -42.12 18.51 0.50
C SER A 682 -40.62 18.20 0.40
N TYR A 683 -39.83 19.16 -0.11
CA TYR A 683 -38.37 19.09 -0.22
C TYR A 683 -37.65 19.90 0.86
N VAL A 684 -38.35 20.23 1.96
CA VAL A 684 -37.74 20.76 3.19
C VAL A 684 -37.50 19.60 4.14
N TYR A 685 -36.24 19.41 4.51
CA TYR A 685 -35.88 18.56 5.63
C TYR A 685 -35.17 19.43 6.66
N PRO A 686 -35.77 19.69 7.84
CA PRO A 686 -35.17 20.57 8.83
C PRO A 686 -33.91 19.91 9.40
N ALA A 687 -32.76 20.57 9.24
CA ALA A 687 -31.50 20.06 9.75
C ALA A 687 -31.48 20.07 11.29
N PRO A 688 -30.79 19.10 11.94
CA PRO A 688 -30.57 19.13 13.38
C PRO A 688 -29.92 20.45 13.81
N ASP A 689 -30.50 21.08 14.83
CA ASP A 689 -30.14 22.41 15.34
C ASP A 689 -29.70 22.37 16.82
N THR A 690 -29.59 21.16 17.37
CA THR A 690 -29.32 20.93 18.78
C THR A 690 -28.46 19.68 18.94
N MET A 691 -27.47 19.75 19.83
CA MET A 691 -26.62 18.62 20.19
C MET A 691 -26.82 18.28 21.66
N ALA A 692 -27.14 17.02 21.95
CA ALA A 692 -27.25 16.50 23.31
C ALA A 692 -26.05 15.60 23.64
N LEU A 693 -25.38 15.90 24.76
CA LEU A 693 -24.26 15.11 25.28
C LEU A 693 -24.71 14.44 26.58
N LEU A 694 -24.70 13.11 26.61
CA LEU A 694 -25.24 12.34 27.74
C LEU A 694 -24.12 11.63 28.51
N THR A 695 -24.24 11.63 29.83
CA THR A 695 -23.45 10.81 30.75
C THR A 695 -24.39 9.94 31.56
N ILE A 696 -24.32 8.62 31.37
CA ILE A 696 -25.27 7.63 31.89
C ILE A 696 -24.52 6.61 32.79
N PRO A 697 -25.07 6.22 33.95
CA PRO A 697 -24.52 5.13 34.75
C PRO A 697 -24.36 3.83 33.93
N LYS A 698 -23.25 3.11 34.14
CA LYS A 698 -22.88 1.92 33.34
C LYS A 698 -23.96 0.83 33.28
N GLU A 699 -24.76 0.70 34.33
CA GLU A 699 -25.82 -0.32 34.44
C GLU A 699 -26.95 -0.10 33.44
N HIS A 700 -27.27 1.16 33.11
CA HIS A 700 -28.41 1.53 32.25
C HIS A 700 -28.01 1.86 30.80
N GLN A 701 -26.73 1.79 30.44
CA GLN A 701 -26.26 2.16 29.08
C GLN A 701 -26.94 1.36 27.97
N LYS A 702 -27.23 0.07 28.20
CA LYS A 702 -27.93 -0.77 27.20
C LYS A 702 -29.38 -0.31 26.97
N GLU A 703 -30.07 0.07 28.03
CA GLU A 703 -31.47 0.49 28.00
C GLU A 703 -31.61 1.85 27.32
N VAL A 704 -30.73 2.80 27.67
CA VAL A 704 -30.66 4.12 27.02
C VAL A 704 -30.31 3.98 25.54
N ARG A 705 -29.38 3.08 25.18
CA ARG A 705 -29.05 2.82 23.77
C ARG A 705 -30.25 2.35 22.96
N ILE A 706 -31.12 1.51 23.53
CA ILE A 706 -32.33 1.05 22.85
C ILE A 706 -33.31 2.22 22.66
N ALA A 707 -33.52 3.04 23.70
CA ALA A 707 -34.40 4.21 23.63
C ALA A 707 -33.90 5.26 22.61
N LEU A 708 -32.60 5.56 22.57
CA LEU A 708 -32.03 6.51 21.61
C LEU A 708 -32.10 5.99 20.17
N LYS A 709 -31.99 4.68 19.95
CA LYS A 709 -32.16 4.09 18.61
C LYS A 709 -33.56 4.26 18.03
N GLU A 710 -34.59 4.46 18.87
CA GLU A 710 -35.93 4.78 18.38
C GLU A 710 -36.00 6.20 17.79
N ILE A 711 -35.24 7.14 18.37
CA ILE A 711 -35.08 8.50 17.83
C ILE A 711 -34.32 8.43 16.49
N GLU A 712 -33.25 7.66 16.39
CA GLU A 712 -32.49 7.46 15.14
C GLU A 712 -33.38 6.95 13.99
N LYS A 713 -34.35 6.07 14.28
CA LYS A 713 -35.31 5.59 13.27
C LYS A 713 -36.27 6.67 12.75
N ALA A 714 -36.47 7.75 13.49
CA ALA A 714 -37.34 8.86 13.09
C ALA A 714 -36.66 9.81 12.08
N HIS A 715 -35.34 9.69 11.86
CA HIS A 715 -34.55 10.53 10.94
C HIS A 715 -33.89 9.74 9.80
N PRO A 716 -34.66 9.07 8.92
CA PRO A 716 -34.09 8.22 7.87
C PRO A 716 -33.27 8.99 6.82
N MET A 717 -33.59 10.27 6.58
CA MET A 717 -32.94 11.11 5.56
C MET A 717 -31.45 11.34 5.85
N GLU A 718 -31.01 11.37 7.11
CA GLU A 718 -29.59 11.57 7.44
C GLU A 718 -28.71 10.43 6.91
N ILE A 719 -29.25 9.20 6.93
CA ILE A 719 -28.60 7.98 6.43
C ILE A 719 -28.56 7.96 4.89
N GLU A 720 -29.51 8.64 4.23
CA GLU A 720 -29.54 8.74 2.76
C GLU A 720 -28.43 9.64 2.20
N PHE A 721 -28.06 10.72 2.91
CA PHE A 721 -26.97 11.61 2.49
C PHE A 721 -25.59 10.98 2.70
N ASP A 722 -25.38 10.34 3.85
CA ASP A 722 -24.15 9.61 4.16
C ASP A 722 -24.44 8.49 5.18
N ARG A 723 -24.18 7.24 4.79
CA ARG A 723 -24.42 6.06 5.65
C ARG A 723 -23.52 6.04 6.89
N ASP A 724 -22.43 6.80 6.88
CA ASP A 724 -21.49 6.88 8.01
C ASP A 724 -21.99 7.78 9.13
N ILE A 725 -22.93 8.67 8.82
CA ILE A 725 -23.46 9.65 9.76
C ILE A 725 -24.67 9.09 10.47
N LYS A 726 -24.65 9.28 11.78
CA LYS A 726 -25.68 8.76 12.68
C LYS A 726 -26.20 9.89 13.52
N THR A 727 -27.50 9.85 13.76
CA THR A 727 -28.14 10.74 14.72
C THR A 727 -27.64 10.46 16.14
N VAL A 728 -27.32 9.19 16.45
CA VAL A 728 -26.87 8.72 17.77
C VAL A 728 -25.50 8.06 17.68
N TYR A 729 -24.55 8.59 18.45
CA TYR A 729 -23.22 8.02 18.60
C TYR A 729 -23.02 7.41 20.00
N ASP A 730 -22.69 6.12 20.04
CA ASP A 730 -22.39 5.36 21.27
C ASP A 730 -20.87 5.22 21.45
N SER A 731 -20.33 5.78 22.54
CA SER A 731 -18.90 5.70 22.87
C SER A 731 -18.42 4.28 23.17
N GLY A 732 -19.26 3.39 23.71
CA GLY A 732 -18.88 2.04 24.11
C GLY A 732 -18.42 1.20 22.93
N ASP A 733 -19.17 1.25 21.83
CA ASP A 733 -18.79 0.56 20.61
C ASP A 733 -17.55 1.19 19.95
N SER A 734 -17.47 2.52 19.91
CA SER A 734 -16.37 3.24 19.25
C SER A 734 -15.05 3.00 19.96
N LYS A 735 -15.03 2.87 21.30
CA LYS A 735 -13.83 2.52 22.07
C LYS A 735 -13.19 1.20 21.62
N GLY A 736 -13.99 0.14 21.48
CA GLY A 736 -13.50 -1.17 21.04
C GLY A 736 -12.92 -1.11 19.63
N GLN A 737 -13.60 -0.39 18.73
CA GLN A 737 -13.15 -0.17 17.36
C GLN A 737 -11.81 0.60 17.30
N HIS A 738 -11.70 1.74 17.96
CA HIS A 738 -10.46 2.53 18.02
C HIS A 738 -9.30 1.73 18.59
N SER A 739 -9.53 1.01 19.70
CA SER A 739 -8.51 0.17 20.32
C SER A 739 -8.03 -0.92 19.36
N ALA A 740 -8.95 -1.60 18.67
CA ALA A 740 -8.64 -2.58 17.64
C ALA A 740 -7.82 -1.98 16.48
N GLU A 741 -8.23 -0.83 15.94
CA GLU A 741 -7.53 -0.12 14.86
C GLU A 741 -6.11 0.30 15.27
N HIS A 742 -5.90 0.81 16.50
CA HIS A 742 -4.56 1.15 16.99
C HIS A 742 -3.66 -0.08 17.12
N TRP A 743 -4.17 -1.17 17.68
CA TRP A 743 -3.38 -2.40 17.84
C TRP A 743 -3.01 -3.01 16.49
N LEU A 744 -3.95 -3.05 15.55
CA LEU A 744 -3.70 -3.51 14.20
C LEU A 744 -2.65 -2.64 13.53
N ASN A 745 -2.82 -1.31 13.53
CA ASN A 745 -1.84 -0.37 12.98
C ASN A 745 -0.46 -0.55 13.61
N ARG A 746 -0.37 -0.69 14.93
CA ARG A 746 0.91 -0.86 15.64
C ARG A 746 1.63 -2.13 15.17
N MET A 747 0.92 -3.25 15.09
CA MET A 747 1.50 -4.55 14.75
C MET A 747 1.85 -4.67 13.27
N VAL A 748 0.96 -4.23 12.38
CA VAL A 748 1.19 -4.17 10.93
C VAL A 748 2.43 -3.34 10.59
N ASN A 749 2.57 -2.17 11.21
CA ASN A 749 3.75 -1.32 11.00
C ASN A 749 5.00 -2.00 11.55
N LEU A 750 4.95 -2.63 12.74
CA LEU A 750 6.07 -3.37 13.31
C LEU A 750 6.52 -4.53 12.41
N PHE A 751 5.58 -5.32 11.90
CA PHE A 751 5.85 -6.41 10.95
C PHE A 751 6.50 -5.89 9.68
N THR A 752 6.01 -4.78 9.15
CA THR A 752 6.57 -4.20 7.93
C THR A 752 7.98 -3.65 8.16
N MET A 753 8.25 -3.01 9.31
CA MET A 753 9.59 -2.57 9.70
C MET A 753 10.55 -3.77 9.83
N ALA A 754 10.11 -4.87 10.46
CA ALA A 754 10.92 -6.08 10.60
C ALA A 754 11.20 -6.74 9.24
N ALA A 755 10.20 -6.84 8.36
CA ALA A 755 10.37 -7.35 7.00
C ALA A 755 11.36 -6.50 6.18
N MET A 756 11.27 -5.18 6.26
CA MET A 756 12.21 -4.25 5.62
C MET A 756 13.66 -4.50 6.07
N LEU A 757 13.88 -4.76 7.37
CA LEU A 757 15.20 -5.12 7.88
C LEU A 757 15.68 -6.46 7.32
N VAL A 758 14.84 -7.50 7.28
CA VAL A 758 15.21 -8.80 6.69
C VAL A 758 15.62 -8.64 5.22
N ILE A 759 14.86 -7.87 4.44
CA ILE A 759 15.14 -7.62 3.02
C ILE A 759 16.45 -6.89 2.82
N SER A 760 16.73 -5.93 3.70
CA SER A 760 17.95 -5.14 3.62
C SER A 760 19.21 -5.96 3.91
N PHE A 761 19.14 -6.87 4.90
CA PHE A 761 20.23 -7.81 5.16
C PHE A 761 20.39 -8.83 4.04
N ALA A 762 19.29 -9.33 3.46
CA ALA A 762 19.34 -10.21 2.31
C ALA A 762 20.04 -9.53 1.12
N ALA A 763 19.65 -8.30 0.76
CA ALA A 763 20.29 -7.53 -0.31
C ALA A 763 21.78 -7.27 -0.06
N LEU A 764 22.16 -6.94 1.18
CA LEU A 764 23.56 -6.81 1.58
C LEU A 764 24.32 -8.13 1.47
N TYR A 765 23.71 -9.24 1.88
CA TYR A 765 24.27 -10.58 1.75
C TYR A 765 24.55 -10.94 0.28
N LEU A 766 23.60 -10.66 -0.61
CA LEU A 766 23.77 -10.89 -2.04
C LEU A 766 24.91 -10.09 -2.64
N LYS A 767 25.01 -8.81 -2.30
CA LYS A 767 26.13 -7.99 -2.72
C LYS A 767 27.45 -8.60 -2.25
N VAL A 768 27.52 -8.89 -0.95
CA VAL A 768 28.74 -9.39 -0.33
C VAL A 768 29.18 -10.67 -1.03
N GLU A 769 28.28 -11.63 -1.18
CA GLU A 769 28.57 -12.93 -1.79
C GLU A 769 28.97 -12.80 -3.27
N GLY A 770 28.36 -11.86 -4.01
CA GLY A 770 28.75 -11.54 -5.38
C GLY A 770 30.16 -10.95 -5.51
N GLU A 771 30.67 -10.33 -4.44
CA GLU A 771 31.99 -9.65 -4.43
C GLU A 771 33.09 -10.47 -3.75
N VAL A 772 32.77 -11.60 -3.08
CA VAL A 772 33.76 -12.37 -2.31
C VAL A 772 34.95 -12.83 -3.17
N GLN A 773 34.69 -13.30 -4.40
CA GLN A 773 35.75 -13.81 -5.27
C GLN A 773 36.72 -12.70 -5.70
N GLU A 774 36.19 -11.54 -6.13
CA GLU A 774 36.99 -10.36 -6.47
C GLU A 774 37.81 -9.86 -5.25
N LYS A 775 37.24 -9.94 -4.04
CA LYS A 775 37.95 -9.60 -2.80
C LYS A 775 39.08 -10.57 -2.46
N LYS A 776 38.93 -11.86 -2.78
CA LYS A 776 40.00 -12.86 -2.63
C LYS A 776 41.15 -12.58 -3.56
N GLU A 777 40.89 -12.46 -4.85
CA GLU A 777 41.90 -12.17 -5.88
C GLU A 777 42.67 -10.88 -5.55
N ARG A 778 41.96 -9.85 -5.06
CA ARG A 778 42.59 -8.62 -4.58
C ARG A 778 43.44 -8.83 -3.32
N SER A 779 42.98 -9.62 -2.36
CA SER A 779 43.75 -9.91 -1.15
C SER A 779 45.05 -10.66 -1.52
N ASP A 780 44.97 -11.64 -2.41
CA ASP A 780 46.12 -12.40 -2.92
C ASP A 780 47.11 -11.48 -3.65
N PHE A 781 46.61 -10.59 -4.49
CA PHE A 781 47.45 -9.58 -5.14
C PHE A 781 48.15 -8.64 -4.15
N LEU A 782 47.44 -8.15 -3.13
CA LEU A 782 48.02 -7.27 -2.11
C LEU A 782 49.04 -7.99 -1.23
N GLU A 783 48.81 -9.28 -0.97
CA GLU A 783 49.75 -10.15 -0.27
C GLU A 783 51.04 -10.34 -1.07
N ASN A 784 50.93 -10.61 -2.37
CA ASN A 784 52.09 -10.75 -3.26
C ASN A 784 52.92 -9.46 -3.38
N ILE A 785 52.31 -8.29 -3.14
CA ILE A 785 53.00 -6.99 -3.08
C ILE A 785 53.66 -6.74 -1.71
N GLY A 786 53.44 -7.62 -0.72
CA GLY A 786 54.03 -7.51 0.62
C GLY A 786 53.16 -6.78 1.65
N MET A 787 51.87 -6.54 1.37
CA MET A 787 50.98 -5.90 2.33
C MET A 787 50.62 -6.86 3.47
N ARG A 788 50.82 -6.44 4.73
CA ARG A 788 50.54 -7.26 5.94
C ARG A 788 49.05 -7.63 6.04
N LYS A 789 48.75 -8.83 6.55
CA LYS A 789 47.37 -9.31 6.82
C LYS A 789 46.56 -8.32 7.66
N LYS A 790 47.16 -7.71 8.69
CA LYS A 790 46.51 -6.69 9.54
C LYS A 790 45.99 -5.49 8.73
N ASP A 791 46.75 -5.03 7.74
CA ASP A 791 46.40 -3.87 6.92
C ASP A 791 45.34 -4.23 5.88
N ARG A 792 45.40 -5.43 5.30
CA ARG A 792 44.36 -5.96 4.39
C ARG A 792 43.02 -6.11 5.11
N VAL A 793 43.02 -6.68 6.32
CA VAL A 793 41.82 -6.79 7.17
C VAL A 793 41.29 -5.39 7.51
N SER A 794 42.15 -4.46 7.94
CA SER A 794 41.76 -3.07 8.21
C SER A 794 41.10 -2.39 7.01
N LEU A 795 41.62 -2.65 5.80
CA LEU A 795 41.04 -2.13 4.57
C LEU A 795 39.64 -2.69 4.31
N LEU A 796 39.44 -4.00 4.45
CA LEU A 796 38.13 -4.63 4.33
C LEU A 796 37.12 -4.06 5.35
N LYS A 797 37.54 -3.88 6.61
CA LYS A 797 36.67 -3.29 7.66
C LYS A 797 36.26 -1.86 7.32
N LYS A 798 37.19 -1.03 6.81
CA LYS A 798 36.91 0.35 6.38
C LYS A 798 35.93 0.43 5.21
N GLU A 799 35.90 -0.57 4.32
CA GLU A 799 34.90 -0.63 3.26
C GLU A 799 33.48 -0.86 3.80
N PHE A 800 33.33 -1.68 4.83
CA PHE A 800 32.03 -1.94 5.46
C PHE A 800 31.52 -0.77 6.32
N PHE A 801 32.43 0.01 6.89
CA PHE A 801 32.13 1.17 7.72
C PHE A 801 31.22 2.20 7.04
N ILE A 802 31.32 2.34 5.70
CA ILE A 802 30.49 3.27 4.93
C ILE A 802 29.00 2.87 4.97
N TYR A 803 28.69 1.57 4.98
CA TYR A 803 27.32 1.07 5.06
C TYR A 803 26.72 1.14 6.46
N ILE A 804 27.53 1.51 7.47
CA ILE A 804 27.05 1.79 8.82
C ILE A 804 26.73 3.29 8.94
N TRP A 805 27.70 4.15 8.66
CA TRP A 805 27.57 5.58 8.96
C TRP A 805 26.66 6.36 8.02
N ILE A 806 26.67 6.05 6.71
CA ILE A 806 25.80 6.79 5.77
C ILE A 806 24.32 6.55 6.09
N PRO A 807 23.84 5.30 6.26
CA PRO A 807 22.45 5.06 6.63
C PRO A 807 22.06 5.63 7.99
N LEU A 808 22.97 5.58 8.96
CA LEU A 808 22.71 6.08 10.31
C LEU A 808 22.61 7.60 10.35
N ALA A 809 23.52 8.31 9.67
CA ALA A 809 23.48 9.77 9.56
C ALA A 809 22.24 10.23 8.77
N ALA A 810 21.97 9.61 7.63
CA ALA A 810 20.82 9.96 6.80
C ALA A 810 19.48 9.67 7.51
N GLY A 811 19.35 8.47 8.09
CA GLY A 811 18.17 8.06 8.83
C GLY A 811 17.93 8.93 10.06
N GLY A 812 18.99 9.27 10.80
CA GLY A 812 18.89 10.14 11.98
C GLY A 812 18.45 11.56 11.63
N ILE A 813 19.12 12.20 10.66
CA ILE A 813 18.80 13.58 10.25
C ILE A 813 17.38 13.66 9.66
N LEU A 814 17.05 12.77 8.72
CA LEU A 814 15.73 12.78 8.07
C LEU A 814 14.63 12.34 9.04
N GLY A 815 14.92 11.38 9.93
CA GLY A 815 13.98 10.95 10.97
C GLY A 815 13.61 12.09 11.90
N VAL A 816 14.59 12.81 12.45
CA VAL A 816 14.35 13.96 13.34
C VAL A 816 13.59 15.07 12.61
N TRP A 817 14.00 15.41 11.39
CA TRP A 817 13.32 16.43 10.60
C TRP A 817 11.85 16.06 10.35
N MET A 818 11.56 14.82 9.97
CA MET A 818 10.20 14.35 9.72
C MET A 818 9.35 14.29 10.97
N THR A 819 9.92 13.84 12.09
CA THR A 819 9.24 13.89 13.38
C THR A 819 8.83 15.32 13.73
N TRP A 820 9.70 16.30 13.49
CA TRP A 820 9.38 17.71 13.69
C TRP A 820 8.23 18.18 12.76
N VAL A 821 8.24 17.79 11.48
CA VAL A 821 7.13 18.11 10.55
C VAL A 821 5.80 17.51 11.04
N VAL A 822 5.80 16.25 11.50
CA VAL A 822 4.61 15.58 12.04
C VAL A 822 4.09 16.30 13.30
N TRP A 823 4.97 16.72 14.19
CA TRP A 823 4.58 17.47 15.40
C TRP A 823 3.90 18.80 15.06
N GLN A 824 4.39 19.50 14.04
CA GLN A 824 3.79 20.75 13.56
C GLN A 824 2.45 20.51 12.88
N LEU A 825 2.34 19.51 12.00
CA LEU A 825 1.11 19.22 11.25
C LEU A 825 -0.02 18.72 12.15
N ARG A 826 0.30 17.96 13.20
CA ARG A 826 -0.69 17.36 14.10
C ARG A 826 -0.95 18.18 15.39
N ASP A 827 -0.38 19.39 15.48
CA ASP A 827 -0.54 20.31 16.62
C ASP A 827 -0.26 19.64 17.99
N TYR A 828 0.82 18.86 18.07
CA TYR A 828 1.17 18.12 19.28
C TYR A 828 1.63 19.05 20.41
N THR A 829 1.09 18.82 21.61
CA THR A 829 1.53 19.50 22.83
C THR A 829 2.94 19.06 23.24
N THR A 830 3.64 19.90 24.02
CA THR A 830 4.99 19.60 24.52
C THR A 830 5.08 18.26 25.27
N LYS A 831 4.04 17.93 26.05
CA LYS A 831 3.92 16.63 26.75
C LYS A 831 3.81 15.46 25.76
N GLN A 832 3.01 15.59 24.71
CA GLN A 832 2.86 14.58 23.67
C GLN A 832 4.17 14.41 22.86
N CYS A 833 4.88 15.49 22.56
CA CYS A 833 6.19 15.42 21.91
C CYS A 833 7.20 14.62 22.73
N LEU A 834 7.22 14.79 24.06
CA LEU A 834 8.10 14.01 24.94
C LEU A 834 7.71 12.53 25.00
N GLN A 835 6.40 12.25 25.09
CA GLN A 835 5.87 10.88 25.06
C GLN A 835 6.11 10.20 23.71
N TYR A 836 6.16 10.95 22.61
CA TYR A 836 6.51 10.46 21.27
C TYR A 836 8.02 10.20 21.13
N ALA A 837 8.86 11.08 21.68
CA ALA A 837 10.31 11.02 21.52
C ALA A 837 10.94 9.79 22.19
N LYS A 838 10.41 9.35 23.34
CA LYS A 838 10.91 8.17 24.07
C LYS A 838 10.82 6.86 23.26
N PRO A 839 9.66 6.43 22.75
CA PRO A 839 9.55 5.22 21.93
C PRO A 839 10.32 5.37 20.61
N LEU A 840 10.30 6.56 19.98
CA LEU A 840 11.14 6.84 18.80
C LEU A 840 12.61 6.55 19.08
N GLY A 841 13.16 7.08 20.18
CA GLY A 841 14.55 6.87 20.57
C GLY A 841 14.88 5.41 20.83
N ILE A 842 14.02 4.69 21.56
CA ILE A 842 14.20 3.26 21.86
C ILE A 842 14.20 2.44 20.56
N THR A 843 13.19 2.65 19.69
CA THR A 843 13.11 1.93 18.42
C THR A 843 14.27 2.30 17.50
N ALA A 844 14.71 3.55 17.47
CA ALA A 844 15.91 3.96 16.73
C ALA A 844 17.15 3.23 17.21
N VAL A 845 17.39 3.14 18.52
CA VAL A 845 18.51 2.38 19.09
C VAL A 845 18.44 0.90 18.73
N ILE A 846 17.25 0.28 18.80
CA ILE A 846 17.05 -1.13 18.44
C ILE A 846 17.32 -1.36 16.95
N VAL A 847 16.69 -0.58 16.07
CA VAL A 847 16.81 -0.72 14.61
C VAL A 847 18.25 -0.45 14.16
N TYR A 848 18.88 0.62 14.65
CA TYR A 848 20.28 0.91 14.33
C TYR A 848 21.23 -0.10 14.97
N GLY A 849 20.95 -0.61 16.16
CA GLY A 849 21.72 -1.66 16.81
C GLY A 849 21.70 -2.95 16.00
N ILE A 850 20.51 -3.40 15.59
CA ILE A 850 20.33 -4.56 14.69
C ILE A 850 21.06 -4.32 13.36
N TRP A 851 20.93 -3.12 12.76
CA TRP A 851 21.63 -2.75 11.53
C TRP A 851 23.15 -2.85 11.67
N ILE A 852 23.72 -2.23 12.70
CA ILE A 852 25.16 -2.25 13.00
C ILE A 852 25.63 -3.69 13.19
N LEU A 853 24.91 -4.48 14.00
CA LEU A 853 25.25 -5.86 14.29
C LEU A 853 25.21 -6.73 13.03
N GLY A 854 24.18 -6.57 12.19
CA GLY A 854 24.07 -7.31 10.93
C GLY A 854 25.18 -6.94 9.95
N VAL A 855 25.51 -5.65 9.78
CA VAL A 855 26.65 -5.23 8.95
C VAL A 855 27.98 -5.74 9.52
N LYS A 856 28.15 -5.77 10.85
CA LYS A 856 29.34 -6.32 11.51
C LYS A 856 29.47 -7.84 11.35
N MET A 857 28.36 -8.57 11.40
CA MET A 857 28.36 -10.01 11.08
C MET A 857 28.79 -10.25 9.63
N MET A 858 28.32 -9.42 8.70
CA MET A 858 28.72 -9.49 7.29
C MET A 858 30.21 -9.12 7.09
N GLU A 859 30.72 -8.12 7.81
CA GLU A 859 32.15 -7.77 7.85
C GLU A 859 32.98 -8.97 8.31
N TYR A 860 32.61 -9.59 9.43
CA TYR A 860 33.28 -10.77 9.97
C TYR A 860 33.25 -11.96 9.00
N PHE A 861 32.09 -12.22 8.39
CA PHE A 861 31.92 -13.28 7.39
C PHE A 861 32.87 -13.09 6.20
N VAL A 862 32.99 -11.87 5.66
CA VAL A 862 33.91 -11.59 4.56
C VAL A 862 35.36 -11.75 4.97
N VAL A 863 35.74 -11.19 6.12
CA VAL A 863 37.12 -11.29 6.61
C VAL A 863 37.51 -12.76 6.77
N LYS A 864 36.66 -13.58 7.38
CA LYS A 864 36.90 -15.02 7.53
C LYS A 864 36.98 -15.75 6.18
N LYS A 865 36.10 -15.42 5.23
CA LYS A 865 36.06 -16.10 3.93
C LYS A 865 37.20 -15.69 3.00
N VAL A 866 37.71 -14.46 3.12
CA VAL A 866 38.80 -13.92 2.29
C VAL A 866 40.18 -14.24 2.87
N GLU A 867 40.38 -14.03 4.17
CA GLU A 867 41.70 -14.16 4.82
C GLU A 867 41.84 -15.44 5.67
N GLY A 868 40.73 -16.05 6.11
CA GLY A 868 40.75 -17.22 7.00
C GLY A 868 41.02 -18.55 6.30
N GLY A 869 41.00 -18.60 4.97
CA GLY A 869 41.42 -19.76 4.19
C GLY A 869 42.94 -19.86 3.99
N LYS A 870 43.71 -18.89 4.49
CA LYS A 870 45.17 -18.78 4.34
C LYS A 870 45.95 -19.28 5.57
N GLU A 871 45.25 -19.90 6.52
CA GLU A 871 45.81 -20.50 7.75
C GLU A 871 45.96 -22.03 7.64
N ALA A 872 46.03 -22.57 6.42
CA ALA A 872 46.27 -23.99 6.16
C ALA A 872 47.50 -24.15 5.25
#